data_AF-A0A852WAC1-F1
#
_entry.id   AF-A0A852WAC1-F1
#
_cell.length_a   1.000
_cell.length_b   1.000
_cell.length_c   1.000
_cell.angle_alpha   90.00
_cell.angle_beta   90.00
_cell.angle_gamma   90.00
#
_symmetry.space_group_name_H-M   'P 1'
#
loop_
_entity.id
_entity.type
_entity.pdbx_description
1 polymer ?
#
loop_
_entity_poly.entity_id
_entity_poly.type
_entity_poly.pdbx_seq_one_letter_code
_entity_poly.pdbx_strand_id
1 'polypeptide(L)'
;MLELVARLAPAAADARRGVVRLHPEVLAALGLRSWDAVTLTGARVTAALAVAGERGDPHGQARFDDVTLSNAGLTDGATVVVAPASVTAAREVRLVGSALTTATVAPATLRLALTGKVLVRGDAVSLLPQDIAPAAGADVRSVRRALAAAVGGTWTSELLTVAVADPAGPVTVTPSTVVGWQGGRDTGDPAPAAAGALRIPGSGVPGNGGPALAGPAAPGPGVPGPGGAGRGSAAPSAVGATGAAAGADASAGPAEPVLPLEDLAANEAVARRLLDWFELMFRRPELLTRLGGDARLGVLVSGPEGAGKATLVRSAAAAAGARCVELVAPAVAAVEPAAAAERVRAAIAQARTGGTGTGAPAVLLVHDAHALLPATDPPPLATLVLDELRAATAPGGPALVVTSAEPEALDPRLRAPDLVDRELSVGLPDAATRRALLERLLADVPRADDVDLGAVAARTPGFVVADLAAVRREAAVSAALRGAGSDPSEQVRQSDLLDAVGSVRPISLSGGGTLGSGGLTLDDVGDMTEVKAALTEAVLWPLRHPDSFARLGVDAPRGVLLYGPPGGGKTFLLRALAGSGDLNVFAVKGAELLDKYVGESERAVRELFRRAAEAAPALIFLDEVDALAPRRGGSTDAGVADRVVAALLTELDGATPLREVVVVGATNRPELIDPAMLRPGRLERLVFVPPPDAAARADILRAAGRDVPLADDVDLDALASDLDGYSAADCAALLREAALTAMRESLDAGEVTAAHLATARRAVRASLDPAQVAELEAYARRRSDG
;
A
#
# COMPACT_ATOMS: atom_id res chain seq x y z
N MET A 1 -6.45 -19.24 -15.46
CA MET A 1 -5.16 -19.15 -16.18
C MET A 1 -5.43 -19.23 -17.66
N LEU A 2 -4.67 -18.52 -18.48
CA LEU A 2 -4.82 -18.45 -19.94
C LEU A 2 -3.47 -18.61 -20.62
N GLU A 3 -3.45 -19.32 -21.74
CA GLU A 3 -2.29 -19.39 -22.63
C GLU A 3 -2.39 -18.29 -23.68
N LEU A 4 -1.38 -17.43 -23.76
CA LEU A 4 -1.29 -16.33 -24.70
C LEU A 4 0.03 -16.40 -25.45
N VAL A 5 0.12 -15.69 -26.58
CA VAL A 5 1.36 -15.52 -27.32
C VAL A 5 2.08 -14.27 -26.81
N ALA A 6 3.30 -14.45 -26.30
CA ALA A 6 4.10 -13.35 -25.82
C ALA A 6 4.65 -12.54 -27.01
N ARG A 7 4.42 -11.22 -26.99
CA ARG A 7 4.97 -10.29 -27.97
C ARG A 7 5.82 -9.22 -27.32
N LEU A 8 6.91 -8.85 -27.96
CA LEU A 8 7.70 -7.71 -27.51
C LEU A 8 6.94 -6.40 -27.81
N ALA A 9 6.76 -5.55 -26.81
CA ALA A 9 6.14 -4.25 -26.97
C ALA A 9 7.06 -3.31 -27.78
N PRO A 10 6.57 -2.66 -28.86
CA PRO A 10 7.37 -1.74 -29.67
C PRO A 10 7.51 -0.34 -29.05
N ALA A 11 6.71 -0.01 -28.03
CA ALA A 11 6.66 1.32 -27.44
C ALA A 11 7.74 1.54 -26.38
N ALA A 12 8.56 2.58 -26.55
CA ALA A 12 9.55 3.02 -25.56
C ALA A 12 8.92 3.46 -24.22
N ALA A 13 7.62 3.76 -24.21
CA ALA A 13 6.88 4.23 -23.05
C ALA A 13 6.76 3.19 -21.93
N ASP A 14 6.67 1.89 -22.27
CA ASP A 14 6.48 0.78 -21.32
C ASP A 14 7.77 -0.02 -21.07
N ALA A 15 8.89 0.37 -21.67
CA ALA A 15 10.11 -0.41 -21.61
C ALA A 15 10.68 -0.46 -20.18
N ARG A 16 10.99 -1.68 -19.71
CA ARG A 16 11.68 -1.97 -18.43
C ARG A 16 10.88 -1.58 -17.19
N ARG A 17 9.56 -1.67 -17.33
CA ARG A 17 8.54 -1.33 -16.36
C ARG A 17 7.85 -2.56 -15.76
N GLY A 18 8.26 -3.79 -16.05
CA GLY A 18 7.65 -4.94 -15.34
C GLY A 18 6.12 -4.98 -15.47
N VAL A 19 5.62 -4.43 -16.58
CA VAL A 19 4.22 -4.35 -16.95
C VAL A 19 4.00 -5.29 -18.12
N VAL A 20 2.86 -5.98 -18.10
CA VAL A 20 2.36 -6.75 -19.23
C VAL A 20 1.04 -6.14 -19.68
N ARG A 21 0.94 -5.79 -20.97
CA ARG A 21 -0.33 -5.35 -21.54
C ARG A 21 -1.15 -6.56 -21.98
N LEU A 22 -2.36 -6.64 -21.46
CA LEU A 22 -3.33 -7.67 -21.76
C LEU A 22 -4.56 -7.02 -22.37
N HIS A 23 -5.15 -7.65 -23.38
CA HIS A 23 -6.42 -7.20 -23.93
C HIS A 23 -7.49 -7.13 -22.82
N PRO A 24 -8.40 -6.14 -22.80
CA PRO A 24 -9.44 -6.01 -21.77
C PRO A 24 -10.25 -7.30 -21.52
N GLU A 25 -10.50 -8.09 -22.56
CA GLU A 25 -11.16 -9.40 -22.41
C GLU A 25 -10.31 -10.42 -21.65
N VAL A 26 -8.99 -10.43 -21.83
CA VAL A 26 -8.09 -11.30 -21.08
C VAL A 26 -8.14 -10.94 -19.60
N LEU A 27 -8.18 -9.64 -19.28
CA LEU A 27 -8.36 -9.16 -17.90
C LEU A 27 -9.72 -9.63 -17.35
N ALA A 28 -10.81 -9.39 -18.09
CA ALA A 28 -12.15 -9.80 -17.68
C ALA A 28 -12.28 -11.32 -17.49
N ALA A 29 -11.72 -12.11 -18.42
CA ALA A 29 -11.69 -13.57 -18.39
C ALA A 29 -10.92 -14.10 -17.16
N LEU A 30 -9.81 -13.46 -16.80
CA LEU A 30 -9.04 -13.78 -15.60
C LEU A 30 -9.64 -13.19 -14.31
N GLY A 31 -10.68 -12.36 -14.40
CA GLY A 31 -11.27 -11.66 -13.26
C GLY A 31 -10.36 -10.59 -12.66
N LEU A 32 -9.47 -10.04 -13.48
CA LEU A 32 -8.47 -9.04 -13.11
C LEU A 32 -8.92 -7.65 -13.55
N ARG A 33 -8.46 -6.64 -12.84
CA ARG A 33 -8.50 -5.24 -13.25
C ARG A 33 -7.13 -4.82 -13.75
N SER A 34 -7.07 -3.68 -14.43
CA SER A 34 -5.79 -3.05 -14.73
C SER A 34 -5.03 -2.79 -13.42
N TRP A 35 -3.72 -3.01 -13.46
CA TRP A 35 -2.75 -2.95 -12.38
C TRP A 35 -2.84 -4.07 -11.34
N ASP A 36 -3.71 -5.07 -11.53
CA ASP A 36 -3.61 -6.29 -10.74
C ASP A 36 -2.35 -7.08 -11.13
N ALA A 37 -1.73 -7.72 -10.15
CA ALA A 37 -0.54 -8.52 -10.39
C ALA A 37 -0.91 -9.86 -11.03
N VAL A 38 -0.08 -10.29 -11.97
CA VAL A 38 -0.21 -11.58 -12.65
C VAL A 38 1.07 -12.37 -12.54
N THR A 39 0.92 -13.68 -12.38
CA THR A 39 2.00 -14.65 -12.52
C THR A 39 2.15 -14.98 -13.99
N LEU A 40 3.38 -14.90 -14.45
CA LEU A 40 3.80 -15.23 -15.80
C LEU A 40 4.65 -16.49 -15.74
N THR A 41 4.16 -17.55 -16.37
CA THR A 41 4.85 -18.84 -16.41
C THR A 41 5.31 -19.11 -17.84
N GLY A 42 6.62 -18.99 -18.03
CA GLY A 42 7.35 -19.42 -19.23
C GLY A 42 8.33 -20.54 -18.87
N ALA A 43 9.59 -20.42 -19.31
CA ALA A 43 10.67 -21.29 -18.82
C ALA A 43 11.02 -20.99 -17.36
N ARG A 44 10.69 -19.79 -16.88
CA ARG A 44 10.77 -19.35 -15.49
C ARG A 44 9.42 -18.80 -15.06
N VAL A 45 9.18 -18.80 -13.76
CA VAL A 45 8.00 -18.15 -13.16
C VAL A 45 8.42 -16.79 -12.62
N THR A 46 7.74 -15.74 -13.04
CA THR A 46 7.90 -14.35 -12.56
C THR A 46 6.52 -13.73 -12.34
N ALA A 47 6.48 -12.48 -11.90
CA ALA A 47 5.25 -11.71 -11.76
C ALA A 47 5.41 -10.32 -12.36
N ALA A 48 4.31 -9.79 -12.88
CA ALA A 48 4.25 -8.47 -13.48
C ALA A 48 2.90 -7.81 -13.13
N LEU A 49 2.79 -6.51 -13.43
CA LEU A 49 1.51 -5.80 -13.35
C LEU A 49 0.78 -5.89 -14.68
N ALA A 50 -0.48 -6.33 -14.65
CA ALA A 50 -1.30 -6.43 -15.86
C ALA A 50 -1.96 -5.09 -16.17
N VAL A 51 -1.72 -4.51 -17.34
CA VAL A 51 -2.31 -3.24 -17.78
C VAL A 51 -3.23 -3.50 -18.96
N ALA A 52 -4.34 -2.76 -19.05
CA ALA A 52 -5.22 -2.84 -20.22
C ALA A 52 -4.48 -2.41 -21.50
N GLY A 53 -4.49 -3.26 -22.51
CA GLY A 53 -4.07 -2.95 -23.88
C GLY A 53 -5.07 -2.07 -24.62
N GLU A 54 -4.73 -1.67 -25.83
CA GLU A 54 -5.67 -0.95 -26.70
C GLU A 54 -6.76 -1.91 -27.20
N ARG A 55 -7.98 -1.41 -27.42
CA ARG A 55 -9.09 -2.24 -27.95
C ARG A 55 -8.84 -2.79 -29.37
N GLY A 56 -7.81 -2.31 -30.05
CA GLY A 56 -7.36 -2.85 -31.35
C GLY A 56 -6.22 -3.87 -31.24
N ASP A 57 -5.70 -4.14 -30.04
CA ASP A 57 -4.65 -5.15 -29.84
C ASP A 57 -5.23 -6.57 -30.00
N PRO A 58 -4.48 -7.53 -30.56
CA PRO A 58 -4.97 -8.90 -30.69
C PRO A 58 -5.23 -9.58 -29.34
N HIS A 59 -6.41 -10.19 -29.20
CA HIS A 59 -6.93 -10.83 -27.97
C HIS A 59 -6.00 -11.93 -27.43
N GLY A 60 -5.40 -12.71 -28.32
CA GLY A 60 -4.51 -13.82 -28.02
C GLY A 60 -3.07 -13.44 -27.64
N GLN A 61 -2.75 -12.15 -27.56
CA GLN A 61 -1.38 -11.67 -27.39
C GLN A 61 -1.23 -10.92 -26.07
N ALA A 62 -0.15 -11.23 -25.36
CA ALA A 62 0.31 -10.46 -24.22
C ALA A 62 1.57 -9.70 -24.63
N ARG A 63 1.55 -8.37 -24.47
CA ARG A 63 2.70 -7.53 -24.86
C ARG A 63 3.55 -7.26 -23.64
N PHE A 64 4.84 -7.54 -23.77
CA PHE A 64 5.83 -7.49 -22.69
C PHE A 64 6.96 -6.53 -23.06
N ASP A 65 7.57 -5.93 -22.06
CA ASP A 65 8.88 -5.30 -22.25
C ASP A 65 10.01 -6.35 -22.36
N ASP A 66 11.21 -5.89 -22.73
CA ASP A 66 12.42 -6.72 -22.90
C ASP A 66 12.81 -7.45 -21.60
N VAL A 67 12.66 -6.79 -20.46
CA VAL A 67 13.05 -7.32 -19.15
C VAL A 67 12.09 -8.40 -18.65
N THR A 68 10.78 -8.19 -18.79
CA THR A 68 9.72 -9.08 -18.34
C THR A 68 9.72 -10.37 -19.16
N LEU A 69 9.94 -10.27 -20.48
CA LEU A 69 10.19 -11.44 -21.33
C LEU A 69 11.40 -12.23 -20.84
N SER A 70 12.51 -11.55 -20.55
CA SER A 70 13.73 -12.20 -20.05
C SER A 70 13.52 -12.88 -18.68
N ASN A 71 12.81 -12.22 -17.75
CA ASN A 71 12.50 -12.76 -16.43
C ASN A 71 11.62 -14.01 -16.50
N ALA A 72 10.63 -14.01 -17.38
CA ALA A 72 9.79 -15.17 -17.67
C ALA A 72 10.52 -16.27 -18.46
N GLY A 73 11.71 -15.98 -18.98
CA GLY A 73 12.49 -16.89 -19.82
C GLY A 73 11.81 -17.17 -21.17
N LEU A 74 11.20 -16.15 -21.76
CA LEU A 74 10.42 -16.22 -23.00
C LEU A 74 11.12 -15.48 -24.14
N THR A 75 10.93 -15.99 -25.36
CA THR A 75 11.27 -15.29 -26.61
C THR A 75 10.03 -14.68 -27.23
N ASP A 76 10.18 -13.64 -28.07
CA ASP A 76 9.05 -13.10 -28.83
C ASP A 76 8.39 -14.20 -29.68
N GLY A 77 7.07 -14.32 -29.57
CA GLY A 77 6.24 -15.37 -30.17
C GLY A 77 6.12 -16.67 -29.38
N ALA A 78 6.76 -16.80 -28.21
CA ALA A 78 6.59 -17.96 -27.36
C ALA A 78 5.24 -17.96 -26.62
N THR A 79 4.75 -19.14 -26.26
CA THR A 79 3.55 -19.28 -25.42
C THR A 79 3.88 -18.92 -23.97
N VAL A 80 2.99 -18.16 -23.33
CA VAL A 80 3.06 -17.81 -21.91
C VAL A 80 1.74 -18.15 -21.22
N VAL A 81 1.82 -18.72 -20.02
CA VAL A 81 0.65 -18.91 -19.17
C VAL A 81 0.53 -17.72 -18.22
N VAL A 82 -0.62 -17.05 -18.25
CA VAL A 82 -0.95 -15.91 -17.40
C VAL A 82 -2.02 -16.29 -16.37
N ALA A 83 -1.79 -15.96 -15.11
CA ALA A 83 -2.74 -16.21 -14.01
C ALA A 83 -2.72 -15.07 -12.98
N PRO A 84 -3.81 -14.84 -12.22
CA PRO A 84 -3.81 -13.91 -11.08
C PRO A 84 -2.71 -14.23 -10.06
N ALA A 85 -2.00 -13.22 -9.56
CA ALA A 85 -0.99 -13.37 -8.52
C ALA A 85 -1.42 -12.76 -7.18
N SER A 86 -1.14 -13.46 -6.08
CA SER A 86 -1.18 -12.88 -4.73
C SER A 86 0.15 -12.19 -4.42
N VAL A 87 0.11 -10.88 -4.18
CA VAL A 87 1.30 -10.09 -3.83
C VAL A 87 1.25 -9.68 -2.36
N THR A 88 2.38 -9.83 -1.67
CA THR A 88 2.54 -9.42 -0.26
C THR A 88 3.48 -8.22 -0.15
N ALA A 89 3.37 -7.47 0.95
CA ALA A 89 4.33 -6.41 1.25
C ALA A 89 5.70 -7.02 1.59
N ALA A 90 6.76 -6.49 0.99
CA ALA A 90 8.11 -6.94 1.24
C ALA A 90 8.60 -6.46 2.61
N ARG A 91 9.21 -7.35 3.39
CA ARG A 91 9.99 -7.01 4.58
C ARG A 91 11.39 -6.57 4.20
N GLU A 92 12.02 -7.34 3.33
CA GLU A 92 13.38 -7.11 2.86
C GLU A 92 13.52 -7.39 1.36
N VAL A 93 14.25 -6.50 0.68
CA VAL A 93 14.65 -6.67 -0.72
C VAL A 93 16.14 -6.36 -0.85
N ARG A 94 16.93 -7.30 -1.38
CA ARG A 94 18.34 -7.08 -1.71
C ARG A 94 18.59 -7.16 -3.20
N LEU A 95 19.32 -6.19 -3.73
CA LEU A 95 19.70 -6.11 -5.14
C LEU A 95 21.19 -6.39 -5.34
N VAL A 96 21.53 -6.90 -6.52
CA VAL A 96 22.90 -7.03 -7.03
C VAL A 96 23.04 -6.12 -8.24
N GLY A 97 24.08 -5.30 -8.24
CA GLY A 97 24.42 -4.39 -9.34
C GLY A 97 25.93 -4.25 -9.51
N SER A 98 26.34 -3.43 -10.46
CA SER A 98 27.73 -3.08 -10.67
C SER A 98 28.32 -2.36 -9.46
N ALA A 99 29.66 -2.39 -9.34
CA ALA A 99 30.38 -1.69 -8.27
C ALA A 99 30.13 -0.17 -8.29
N LEU A 100 29.97 0.41 -9.49
CA LEU A 100 29.66 1.83 -9.66
C LEU A 100 28.28 2.16 -9.12
N THR A 101 27.25 1.40 -9.52
CA THR A 101 25.86 1.63 -9.09
C THR A 101 25.69 1.36 -7.59
N THR A 102 26.36 0.33 -7.06
CA THR A 102 26.38 0.03 -5.62
C THR A 102 27.00 1.16 -4.79
N ALA A 103 28.04 1.84 -5.32
CA ALA A 103 28.72 2.92 -4.61
C ALA A 103 28.00 4.28 -4.68
N THR A 104 27.13 4.46 -5.66
CA THR A 104 26.56 5.78 -6.03
C THR A 104 25.07 5.90 -5.69
N VAL A 105 24.32 4.80 -5.73
CA VAL A 105 22.88 4.81 -5.46
C VAL A 105 22.63 4.45 -4.00
N ALA A 106 22.11 5.43 -3.25
CA ALA A 106 21.73 5.23 -1.87
C ALA A 106 20.54 4.25 -1.76
N PRO A 107 20.49 3.41 -0.72
CA PRO A 107 19.37 2.48 -0.53
C PRO A 107 17.99 3.14 -0.46
N ALA A 108 17.88 4.36 0.08
CA ALA A 108 16.64 5.13 0.06
C ALA A 108 16.16 5.40 -1.37
N THR A 109 17.08 5.72 -2.28
CA THR A 109 16.82 5.90 -3.71
C THR A 109 16.38 4.60 -4.37
N LEU A 110 16.94 3.44 -3.97
CA LEU A 110 16.48 2.13 -4.45
C LEU A 110 15.04 1.86 -4.03
N ARG A 111 14.72 2.04 -2.74
CA ARG A 111 13.36 1.83 -2.21
C ARG A 111 12.33 2.65 -2.96
N LEU A 112 12.66 3.92 -3.20
CA LEU A 112 11.86 4.81 -4.03
C LEU A 112 11.71 4.25 -5.44
N ALA A 113 12.80 3.94 -6.14
CA ALA A 113 12.77 3.44 -7.53
C ALA A 113 12.06 2.09 -7.71
N LEU A 114 11.91 1.30 -6.64
CA LEU A 114 11.22 0.01 -6.64
C LEU A 114 9.79 0.07 -6.11
N THR A 115 9.35 1.20 -5.54
CA THR A 115 7.97 1.36 -5.06
C THR A 115 7.01 1.16 -6.22
N GLY A 116 5.91 0.44 -5.98
CA GLY A 116 4.92 0.12 -7.02
C GLY A 116 5.34 -1.00 -7.99
N LYS A 117 6.56 -1.54 -7.89
CA LYS A 117 6.96 -2.74 -8.66
C LYS A 117 6.53 -4.01 -7.94
N VAL A 118 6.29 -5.07 -8.72
CA VAL A 118 6.23 -6.44 -8.22
C VAL A 118 7.59 -7.07 -8.45
N LEU A 119 8.18 -7.63 -7.40
CA LEU A 119 9.51 -8.21 -7.41
C LEU A 119 9.43 -9.69 -7.09
N VAL A 120 10.19 -10.50 -7.82
CA VAL A 120 10.41 -11.91 -7.53
C VAL A 120 11.92 -12.15 -7.42
N ARG A 121 12.32 -13.04 -6.52
CA ARG A 121 13.72 -13.43 -6.37
C ARG A 121 14.28 -13.99 -7.69
N GLY A 122 15.43 -13.47 -8.11
CA GLY A 122 16.13 -13.85 -9.33
C GLY A 122 15.75 -13.04 -10.56
N ASP A 123 14.79 -12.12 -10.46
CA ASP A 123 14.40 -11.26 -11.57
C ASP A 123 15.41 -10.14 -11.80
N ALA A 124 15.58 -9.77 -13.07
CA ALA A 124 16.23 -8.56 -13.49
C ALA A 124 15.24 -7.40 -13.39
N VAL A 125 15.65 -6.29 -12.77
CA VAL A 125 14.83 -5.11 -12.55
C VAL A 125 15.62 -3.87 -12.93
N SER A 126 14.96 -2.95 -13.63
CA SER A 126 15.57 -1.66 -13.93
C SER A 126 15.36 -0.70 -12.76
N LEU A 127 16.33 0.20 -12.55
CA LEU A 127 16.14 1.38 -11.70
C LEU A 127 15.49 2.55 -12.44
N LEU A 128 15.17 2.38 -13.73
CA LEU A 128 14.19 3.25 -14.36
C LEU A 128 12.96 3.25 -13.44
N PRO A 129 12.58 4.43 -12.91
CA PRO A 129 11.32 4.53 -12.21
C PRO A 129 10.27 3.92 -13.13
N GLN A 130 9.42 3.07 -12.57
CA GLN A 130 8.13 2.96 -13.21
C GLN A 130 7.59 4.39 -13.33
N ASP A 131 6.84 4.68 -14.37
CA ASP A 131 5.89 5.77 -14.33
C ASP A 131 4.68 5.18 -13.57
N ILE A 132 5.01 4.78 -12.33
CA ILE A 132 4.23 4.24 -11.23
C ILE A 132 5.07 4.65 -10.01
N ALA A 133 4.61 5.71 -9.37
CA ALA A 133 5.18 6.42 -8.25
C ALA A 133 6.25 5.75 -7.33
N PRO A 134 7.44 6.37 -7.19
CA PRO A 134 8.29 6.22 -5.99
C PRO A 134 7.59 6.75 -4.71
N ALA A 135 8.03 6.38 -3.50
CA ALA A 135 7.39 6.84 -2.24
C ALA A 135 7.28 8.38 -2.07
N ALA A 136 6.44 8.81 -1.12
CA ALA A 136 6.15 10.21 -0.83
C ALA A 136 7.43 11.03 -0.55
N GLY A 137 7.54 12.24 -1.11
CA GLY A 137 8.67 13.16 -0.87
C GLY A 137 9.86 13.01 -1.81
N ALA A 138 9.93 11.94 -2.61
CA ALA A 138 10.96 11.77 -3.62
C ALA A 138 10.74 12.68 -4.82
N ASP A 139 11.56 13.72 -4.94
CA ASP A 139 11.68 14.48 -6.17
C ASP A 139 12.33 13.56 -7.22
N VAL A 140 11.51 12.95 -8.11
CA VAL A 140 11.98 12.07 -9.19
C VAL A 140 12.96 12.80 -10.09
N ARG A 141 12.86 14.13 -10.24
CA ARG A 141 13.86 14.92 -10.94
C ARG A 141 15.14 15.05 -10.12
N SER A 142 15.12 15.18 -8.80
CA SER A 142 16.34 15.13 -7.96
C SER A 142 16.91 13.71 -7.85
N VAL A 143 16.11 12.66 -7.81
CA VAL A 143 16.55 11.26 -7.84
C VAL A 143 17.17 10.97 -9.20
N ARG A 144 16.51 11.37 -10.29
CA ARG A 144 17.05 11.28 -11.66
C ARG A 144 18.29 12.16 -11.84
N ARG A 145 18.35 13.33 -11.20
CA ARG A 145 19.52 14.25 -11.23
C ARG A 145 20.64 13.78 -10.30
N ALA A 146 20.35 13.13 -9.18
CA ALA A 146 21.32 12.55 -8.25
C ALA A 146 21.87 11.23 -8.81
N LEU A 147 21.03 10.40 -9.41
CA LEU A 147 21.43 9.22 -10.19
C LEU A 147 22.24 9.62 -11.43
N ALA A 148 21.81 10.66 -12.17
CA ALA A 148 22.56 11.21 -13.30
C ALA A 148 23.85 11.92 -12.90
N ALA A 149 23.89 12.59 -11.76
CA ALA A 149 25.09 13.25 -11.25
C ALA A 149 26.09 12.25 -10.64
N ALA A 150 25.62 11.17 -10.03
CA ALA A 150 26.48 10.17 -9.39
C ALA A 150 27.02 9.12 -10.37
N VAL A 151 26.32 8.82 -11.48
CA VAL A 151 26.66 7.72 -12.41
C VAL A 151 26.83 8.17 -13.88
N GLY A 152 26.51 9.42 -14.22
CA GLY A 152 26.58 9.93 -15.60
C GLY A 152 25.38 9.53 -16.46
N GLY A 153 25.52 9.44 -17.78
CA GLY A 153 24.42 9.14 -18.73
C GLY A 153 24.04 7.65 -18.86
N THR A 154 24.63 6.74 -18.07
CA THR A 154 24.58 5.27 -18.28
C THR A 154 23.72 4.48 -17.29
N TRP A 155 23.16 5.11 -16.24
CA TRP A 155 22.37 4.43 -15.20
C TRP A 155 20.94 4.06 -15.65
N THR A 156 20.43 4.62 -16.74
CA THR A 156 19.11 4.27 -17.29
C THR A 156 19.08 2.87 -17.92
N SER A 157 20.24 2.26 -18.18
CA SER A 157 20.33 1.00 -18.92
C SER A 157 20.77 -0.21 -18.10
N GLU A 158 21.28 -0.03 -16.88
CA GLU A 158 21.74 -1.15 -16.06
C GLU A 158 20.55 -1.90 -15.44
N LEU A 159 20.56 -3.22 -15.58
CA LEU A 159 19.60 -4.13 -14.95
C LEU A 159 20.23 -4.70 -13.68
N LEU A 160 19.49 -4.64 -12.59
CA LEU A 160 19.88 -5.18 -11.30
C LEU A 160 19.18 -6.51 -11.06
N THR A 161 19.81 -7.41 -10.33
CA THR A 161 19.20 -8.70 -10.01
C THR A 161 18.65 -8.69 -8.59
N VAL A 162 17.40 -9.13 -8.41
CA VAL A 162 16.79 -9.33 -7.09
C VAL A 162 17.40 -10.56 -6.42
N ALA A 163 18.33 -10.39 -5.49
CA ALA A 163 18.95 -11.49 -4.75
C ALA A 163 18.04 -12.04 -3.66
N VAL A 164 17.33 -11.14 -2.95
CA VAL A 164 16.44 -11.45 -1.83
C VAL A 164 15.14 -10.70 -2.02
N ALA A 165 14.03 -11.40 -1.81
CA ALA A 165 12.68 -10.87 -1.70
C ALA A 165 11.99 -11.68 -0.58
N ASP A 166 11.74 -11.05 0.57
CA ASP A 166 11.11 -11.66 1.73
C ASP A 166 9.74 -10.99 2.00
N PRO A 167 8.63 -11.74 2.14
CA PRO A 167 8.51 -13.21 2.11
C PRO A 167 8.72 -13.82 0.72
N ALA A 168 8.96 -15.14 0.66
CA ALA A 168 9.11 -15.84 -0.60
C ALA A 168 7.85 -15.73 -1.48
N GLY A 169 8.04 -15.37 -2.75
CA GLY A 169 6.97 -15.17 -3.72
C GLY A 169 7.00 -13.76 -4.33
N PRO A 170 5.94 -13.37 -5.05
CA PRO A 170 5.78 -12.01 -5.55
C PRO A 170 5.58 -11.02 -4.38
N VAL A 171 6.47 -10.04 -4.27
CA VAL A 171 6.41 -9.00 -3.23
C VAL A 171 6.35 -7.61 -3.84
N THR A 172 5.83 -6.64 -3.09
CA THR A 172 5.88 -5.22 -3.45
C THR A 172 6.61 -4.40 -2.38
N VAL A 173 7.34 -3.38 -2.82
CA VAL A 173 8.11 -2.49 -1.93
C VAL A 173 7.19 -1.42 -1.35
N THR A 174 7.14 -1.35 -0.03
CA THR A 174 6.41 -0.35 0.75
C THR A 174 7.39 0.62 1.44
N PRO A 175 6.93 1.73 2.04
CA PRO A 175 7.78 2.61 2.84
C PRO A 175 8.46 1.92 4.03
N SER A 176 7.86 0.84 4.54
CA SER A 176 8.37 0.02 5.65
C SER A 176 9.34 -1.07 5.19
N THR A 177 9.42 -1.38 3.88
CA THR A 177 10.39 -2.34 3.33
C THR A 177 11.83 -1.88 3.52
N VAL A 178 12.69 -2.79 3.94
CA VAL A 178 14.15 -2.59 3.93
C VAL A 178 14.68 -2.93 2.54
N VAL A 179 15.30 -1.96 1.88
CA VAL A 179 15.93 -2.16 0.57
C VAL A 179 17.42 -1.93 0.71
N GLY A 180 18.23 -2.79 0.10
CA GLY A 180 19.69 -2.69 0.21
C GLY A 180 20.46 -3.41 -0.90
N TRP A 181 21.77 -3.22 -0.89
CA TRP A 181 22.69 -3.92 -1.79
C TRP A 181 23.18 -5.23 -1.15
N GLN A 182 23.34 -6.29 -1.94
CA GLN A 182 23.93 -7.54 -1.43
C GLN A 182 25.40 -7.30 -1.02
N GLY A 183 25.70 -7.44 0.28
CA GLY A 183 27.03 -7.16 0.84
C GLY A 183 27.36 -5.66 0.98
N GLY A 184 26.37 -4.78 0.84
CA GLY A 184 26.52 -3.32 0.91
C GLY A 184 25.66 -2.68 2.01
N ARG A 185 25.31 -1.40 1.81
CA ARG A 185 24.47 -0.62 2.75
C ARG A 185 22.99 -0.92 2.57
N ASP A 186 22.23 -0.77 3.66
CA ASP A 186 20.77 -0.91 3.70
C ASP A 186 20.09 0.46 3.95
N THR A 187 18.80 0.59 3.60
CA THR A 187 17.99 1.77 3.96
C THR A 187 18.02 1.97 5.46
N GLY A 188 18.43 3.15 5.95
CA GLY A 188 18.51 3.45 7.39
C GLY A 188 19.93 3.42 7.98
N ASP A 189 20.95 3.08 7.20
CA ASP A 189 22.35 3.25 7.62
C ASP A 189 22.73 4.75 7.73
N PRO A 190 23.40 5.20 8.81
CA PRO A 190 23.88 6.58 8.91
C PRO A 190 24.87 6.91 7.79
N ALA A 191 24.78 8.13 7.25
CA ALA A 191 25.74 8.63 6.27
C ALA A 191 27.18 8.53 6.83
N PRO A 192 28.19 8.16 6.03
CA PRO A 192 29.55 8.04 6.53
C PRO A 192 30.01 9.39 7.08
N ALA A 193 30.56 9.40 8.30
CA ALA A 193 31.39 10.50 8.75
C ALA A 193 32.53 10.67 7.73
N ALA A 194 32.78 11.90 7.27
CA ALA A 194 33.86 12.21 6.35
C ALA A 194 35.15 11.58 6.87
N ALA A 195 35.58 10.48 6.25
CA ALA A 195 36.82 9.81 6.60
C ALA A 195 37.94 10.81 6.37
N GLY A 196 38.66 11.12 7.45
CA GLY A 196 39.68 12.17 7.49
C GLY A 196 40.63 12.09 6.31
N ALA A 197 40.98 13.26 5.79
CA ALA A 197 41.94 13.47 4.73
C ALA A 197 43.15 12.53 4.88
N LEU A 198 43.23 11.54 4.00
CA LEU A 198 44.45 10.78 3.77
C LEU A 198 45.54 11.76 3.33
N ARG A 199 46.49 12.04 4.24
CA ARG A 199 47.73 12.76 3.93
C ARG A 199 48.46 12.00 2.81
N ILE A 200 48.45 12.58 1.62
CA ILE A 200 49.26 12.12 0.48
C ILE A 200 50.71 12.58 0.73
N PRO A 201 51.72 11.67 0.76
CA PRO A 201 53.11 12.07 0.73
C PRO A 201 53.52 12.45 -0.70
N GLY A 202 53.81 13.75 -0.91
CA GLY A 202 54.74 14.32 -1.89
C GLY A 202 54.58 13.97 -3.37
N SER A 203 53.95 14.86 -4.15
CA SER A 203 54.19 14.98 -5.59
C SER A 203 55.30 16.02 -5.86
N GLY A 204 56.54 15.55 -5.91
CA GLY A 204 57.67 16.32 -6.43
C GLY A 204 57.62 16.34 -7.97
N VAL A 205 57.49 17.54 -8.53
CA VAL A 205 57.61 17.84 -9.97
C VAL A 205 59.05 17.55 -10.43
N PRO A 206 59.29 16.79 -11.53
CA PRO A 206 60.64 16.66 -12.07
C PRO A 206 60.97 17.89 -12.92
N GLY A 207 61.81 18.76 -12.37
CA GLY A 207 62.50 19.83 -13.08
C GLY A 207 63.77 19.31 -13.76
N ASN A 208 64.00 19.82 -14.96
CA ASN A 208 65.13 19.54 -15.85
C ASN A 208 66.52 19.81 -15.22
N GLY A 209 67.46 18.87 -15.41
CA GLY A 209 68.87 19.14 -15.74
C GLY A 209 69.90 19.39 -14.62
N GLY A 210 70.95 18.55 -14.58
CA GLY A 210 72.31 18.95 -14.18
C GLY A 210 72.89 18.29 -12.90
N PRO A 211 74.12 17.71 -12.93
CA PRO A 211 74.58 16.75 -11.92
C PRO A 211 75.46 17.37 -10.81
N ALA A 212 75.54 16.74 -9.63
CA ALA A 212 76.80 16.57 -8.86
C ALA A 212 76.63 15.91 -7.47
N LEU A 213 77.45 14.86 -7.26
CA LEU A 213 78.25 14.53 -6.07
C LEU A 213 77.64 13.85 -4.81
N ALA A 214 77.97 12.55 -4.70
CA ALA A 214 78.73 11.89 -3.62
C ALA A 214 78.10 11.58 -2.23
N GLY A 215 77.74 10.29 -2.04
CA GLY A 215 78.11 9.37 -0.94
C GLY A 215 77.78 9.69 0.54
N PRO A 216 78.05 8.76 1.49
CA PRO A 216 77.59 7.36 1.52
C PRO A 216 77.05 6.90 2.92
N ALA A 217 76.52 5.66 2.94
CA ALA A 217 76.66 4.62 3.98
C ALA A 217 75.77 4.60 5.26
N ALA A 218 74.84 3.60 5.27
CA ALA A 218 74.81 2.40 6.14
C ALA A 218 74.70 2.52 7.69
N PRO A 219 74.44 1.42 8.44
CA PRO A 219 73.45 0.34 8.28
C PRO A 219 72.66 0.02 9.58
N GLY A 220 71.71 -0.92 9.51
CA GLY A 220 70.99 -1.50 10.65
C GLY A 220 71.79 -2.50 11.50
N PRO A 221 71.14 -3.16 12.47
CA PRO A 221 71.05 -4.64 12.51
C PRO A 221 69.65 -5.10 13.03
N GLY A 222 69.17 -6.33 12.99
CA GLY A 222 69.68 -7.64 12.59
C GLY A 222 68.95 -8.77 13.35
N VAL A 223 68.48 -9.79 12.60
CA VAL A 223 68.53 -11.26 12.88
C VAL A 223 67.59 -11.88 14.00
N PRO A 224 67.37 -13.22 14.12
CA PRO A 224 66.31 -14.00 13.41
C PRO A 224 65.54 -15.11 14.21
N GLY A 225 64.43 -15.60 13.62
CA GLY A 225 63.96 -17.02 13.47
C GLY A 225 63.59 -17.91 14.69
N PRO A 226 63.08 -19.15 14.49
CA PRO A 226 62.22 -19.69 13.42
C PRO A 226 61.07 -20.64 13.89
N GLY A 227 60.16 -21.03 12.97
CA GLY A 227 59.60 -22.39 12.91
C GLY A 227 58.06 -22.59 12.95
N GLY A 228 57.51 -23.25 11.91
CA GLY A 228 56.36 -24.16 12.08
C GLY A 228 55.13 -24.07 11.14
N ALA A 229 55.30 -24.46 9.87
CA ALA A 229 54.38 -25.19 8.96
C ALA A 229 52.85 -24.93 8.89
N GLY A 230 52.32 -24.80 7.66
CA GLY A 230 50.92 -25.20 7.36
C GLY A 230 50.22 -24.61 6.13
N ARG A 231 50.53 -25.16 4.93
CA ARG A 231 49.75 -25.26 3.66
C ARG A 231 48.43 -24.48 3.47
N GLY A 232 48.30 -23.79 2.32
CA GLY A 232 46.99 -23.57 1.67
C GLY A 232 46.91 -22.48 0.57
N SER A 233 47.17 -22.86 -0.68
CA SER A 233 46.62 -22.35 -1.97
C SER A 233 45.83 -21.03 -1.93
N ALA A 234 46.39 -19.90 -2.36
CA ALA A 234 46.35 -19.39 -3.74
C ALA A 234 44.93 -19.04 -4.27
N ALA A 235 44.65 -17.74 -4.30
CA ALA A 235 43.65 -17.09 -5.16
C ALA A 235 44.37 -16.06 -6.04
N PRO A 236 44.04 -15.95 -7.35
CA PRO A 236 44.75 -15.06 -8.25
C PRO A 236 44.22 -13.62 -8.20
N SER A 237 45.18 -12.72 -8.34
CA SER A 237 45.08 -11.28 -8.55
C SER A 237 44.49 -10.92 -9.92
N ALA A 238 43.71 -9.84 -9.97
CA ALA A 238 43.43 -9.07 -11.18
C ALA A 238 43.53 -7.58 -10.81
N VAL A 239 44.69 -6.97 -11.04
CA VAL A 239 44.98 -6.06 -12.16
C VAL A 239 44.13 -4.78 -12.10
N GLY A 240 44.77 -3.72 -11.62
CA GLY A 240 44.25 -2.37 -11.65
C GLY A 240 44.19 -1.81 -13.06
N ALA A 241 43.16 -1.02 -13.31
CA ALA A 241 43.11 -0.05 -14.38
C ALA A 241 42.99 1.33 -13.75
N THR A 242 43.99 2.16 -14.08
CA THR A 242 44.19 3.53 -13.66
C THR A 242 43.18 4.48 -14.28
N GLY A 243 42.89 5.57 -13.55
CA GLY A 243 41.71 6.40 -13.74
C GLY A 243 41.82 7.54 -14.75
N ALA A 244 40.69 8.26 -14.86
CA ALA A 244 40.60 9.63 -15.34
C ALA A 244 39.60 10.37 -14.43
N ALA A 245 40.05 11.49 -13.88
CA ALA A 245 39.44 12.24 -12.80
C ALA A 245 38.48 13.33 -13.30
N ALA A 246 37.45 13.63 -12.50
CA ALA A 246 36.96 14.99 -12.29
C ALA A 246 36.25 15.02 -10.93
N GLY A 247 36.81 15.76 -9.98
CA GLY A 247 36.25 15.91 -8.64
C GLY A 247 34.98 16.75 -8.66
N ALA A 248 33.92 16.20 -8.09
CA ALA A 248 32.78 16.94 -7.59
C ALA A 248 32.61 16.56 -6.12
N ASP A 249 32.55 17.57 -5.25
CA ASP A 249 32.25 17.43 -3.83
C ASP A 249 30.97 16.61 -3.64
N ALA A 250 31.11 15.39 -3.11
CA ALA A 250 29.99 14.58 -2.65
C ALA A 250 29.55 15.10 -1.27
N SER A 251 28.87 16.23 -1.26
CA SER A 251 28.12 16.70 -0.10
C SER A 251 27.06 15.67 0.28
N ALA A 252 26.92 15.43 1.59
CA ALA A 252 25.89 14.60 2.21
C ALA A 252 24.54 14.72 1.47
N GLY A 253 23.93 13.56 1.15
CA GLY A 253 22.64 13.54 0.48
C GLY A 253 21.60 14.37 1.24
N PRO A 254 20.69 15.08 0.54
CA PRO A 254 19.77 16.00 1.19
C PRO A 254 18.85 15.25 2.15
N ALA A 255 18.81 15.67 3.41
CA ALA A 255 17.73 15.34 4.32
C ALA A 255 16.41 15.81 3.71
N GLU A 256 15.33 15.03 3.85
CA GLU A 256 14.01 15.42 3.35
C GLU A 256 13.62 16.82 3.88
N PRO A 257 13.10 17.71 3.02
CA PRO A 257 12.80 19.08 3.42
C PRO A 257 11.74 19.11 4.52
N VAL A 258 12.02 19.86 5.58
CA VAL A 258 11.07 20.11 6.66
C VAL A 258 9.97 21.04 6.15
N LEU A 259 8.71 20.65 6.34
CA LEU A 259 7.55 21.46 5.96
C LEU A 259 7.14 22.38 7.13
N PRO A 260 6.73 23.62 6.84
CA PRO A 260 5.95 24.43 7.77
C PRO A 260 4.69 23.67 8.26
N LEU A 261 4.27 23.93 9.50
CA LEU A 261 3.11 23.23 10.08
C LEU A 261 1.81 23.49 9.30
N GLU A 262 1.64 24.69 8.77
CA GLU A 262 0.54 25.10 7.90
C GLU A 262 0.47 24.32 6.57
N ASP A 263 1.59 23.73 6.14
CA ASP A 263 1.68 22.93 4.92
C ASP A 263 1.28 21.45 5.14
N LEU A 264 0.91 21.07 6.36
CA LEU A 264 0.53 19.69 6.71
C LEU A 264 -0.97 19.39 6.52
N ALA A 265 -1.77 20.38 6.08
CA ALA A 265 -3.23 20.25 5.91
C ALA A 265 -3.91 19.67 7.18
N ALA A 266 -4.70 18.59 7.07
CA ALA A 266 -5.38 18.00 8.23
C ALA A 266 -4.44 17.51 9.34
N ASN A 267 -3.18 17.24 9.01
CA ASN A 267 -2.17 16.83 9.99
C ASN A 267 -1.66 18.02 10.83
N GLU A 268 -1.99 19.26 10.47
CA GLU A 268 -1.56 20.47 11.19
C GLU A 268 -2.01 20.45 12.65
N ALA A 269 -3.28 20.11 12.92
CA ALA A 269 -3.81 20.09 14.29
C ALA A 269 -3.06 19.09 15.18
N VAL A 270 -2.75 17.91 14.63
CA VAL A 270 -1.98 16.87 15.31
C VAL A 270 -0.54 17.32 15.52
N ALA A 271 0.07 17.96 14.52
CA ALA A 271 1.42 18.49 14.59
C ALA A 271 1.56 19.62 15.62
N ARG A 272 0.56 20.52 15.71
CA ARG A 272 0.51 21.59 16.72
C ARG A 272 0.39 21.03 18.14
N ARG A 273 -0.44 20.00 18.33
CA ARG A 273 -0.54 19.31 19.63
C ARG A 273 0.80 18.66 20.04
N LEU A 274 1.49 18.05 19.08
CA LEU A 274 2.83 17.49 19.32
C LEU A 274 3.86 18.59 19.63
N LEU A 275 3.80 19.72 18.92
CA LEU A 275 4.61 20.92 19.21
C LEU A 275 4.38 21.43 20.63
N ASP A 276 3.12 21.56 21.08
CA ASP A 276 2.80 22.02 22.44
C ASP A 276 3.45 21.12 23.50
N TRP A 277 3.45 19.80 23.28
CA TRP A 277 4.12 18.84 24.16
C TRP A 277 5.64 19.01 24.14
N PHE A 278 6.25 19.20 22.97
CA PHE A 278 7.67 19.50 22.86
C PHE A 278 8.04 20.82 23.57
N GLU A 279 7.25 21.88 23.40
CA GLU A 279 7.53 23.15 24.07
C GLU A 279 7.42 23.05 25.60
N LEU A 280 6.40 22.34 26.11
CA LEU A 280 6.24 22.10 27.55
C LEU A 280 7.44 21.33 28.11
N MET A 281 7.87 20.28 27.42
CA MET A 281 8.99 19.44 27.83
C MET A 281 10.33 20.19 27.76
N PHE A 282 10.63 20.86 26.64
CA PHE A 282 11.94 21.44 26.39
C PHE A 282 12.13 22.83 26.99
N ARG A 283 11.07 23.65 27.06
CA ARG A 283 11.17 25.06 27.52
C ARG A 283 10.61 25.30 28.92
N ARG A 284 9.79 24.39 29.46
CA ARG A 284 9.16 24.55 30.79
C ARG A 284 9.20 23.27 31.64
N PRO A 285 10.32 22.56 31.74
CA PRO A 285 10.39 21.30 32.51
C PRO A 285 10.08 21.51 34.00
N GLU A 286 10.42 22.67 34.58
CA GLU A 286 10.18 22.97 36.00
C GLU A 286 8.69 23.16 36.30
N LEU A 287 7.89 23.54 35.30
CA LEU A 287 6.44 23.61 35.44
C LEU A 287 5.86 22.20 35.61
N LEU A 288 6.32 21.23 34.81
CA LEU A 288 5.89 19.83 34.88
C LEU A 288 6.23 19.24 36.26
N THR A 289 7.46 19.44 36.73
CA THR A 289 7.90 18.96 38.05
C THR A 289 7.09 19.57 39.19
N ARG A 290 6.81 20.89 39.15
CA ARG A 290 5.99 21.55 40.18
C ARG A 290 4.55 21.06 40.23
N LEU A 291 4.01 20.62 39.10
CA LEU A 291 2.65 20.06 39.00
C LEU A 291 2.60 18.56 39.31
N GLY A 292 3.72 17.96 39.76
CA GLY A 292 3.79 16.54 40.13
C GLY A 292 3.95 15.59 38.94
N GLY A 293 4.33 16.11 37.76
CA GLY A 293 4.64 15.31 36.57
C GLY A 293 6.14 15.17 36.35
N ASP A 294 6.52 14.21 35.50
CA ASP A 294 7.90 14.02 35.05
C ASP A 294 8.16 14.86 33.78
N ALA A 295 9.36 15.45 33.66
CA ALA A 295 9.81 16.12 32.44
C ALA A 295 10.27 15.10 31.37
N ARG A 296 9.41 14.13 31.07
CA ARG A 296 9.57 13.10 30.03
C ARG A 296 8.44 13.20 29.02
N LEU A 297 8.67 12.68 27.82
CA LEU A 297 7.66 12.64 26.77
C LEU A 297 7.90 11.42 25.89
N GLY A 298 6.92 10.52 25.88
CA GLY A 298 6.83 9.41 24.95
C GLY A 298 5.51 9.48 24.19
N VAL A 299 5.57 9.51 22.85
CA VAL A 299 4.38 9.64 22.01
C VAL A 299 4.36 8.53 20.96
N LEU A 300 3.24 7.81 20.87
CA LEU A 300 2.91 6.96 19.73
C LEU A 300 2.13 7.79 18.71
N VAL A 301 2.63 7.88 17.48
CA VAL A 301 1.90 8.42 16.33
C VAL A 301 1.43 7.25 15.48
N SER A 302 0.14 6.94 15.57
CA SER A 302 -0.52 5.86 14.83
C SER A 302 -1.25 6.40 13.60
N GLY A 303 -1.62 5.53 12.66
CA GLY A 303 -2.39 5.90 11.47
C GLY A 303 -1.90 5.23 10.20
N PRO A 304 -2.63 5.35 9.06
CA PRO A 304 -2.34 4.60 7.84
C PRO A 304 -0.88 4.74 7.34
N GLU A 305 -0.39 3.71 6.65
CA GLU A 305 0.87 3.80 5.93
C GLU A 305 0.81 4.93 4.89
N GLY A 306 1.91 5.66 4.74
CA GLY A 306 1.98 6.77 3.77
C GLY A 306 1.18 8.03 4.14
N ALA A 307 0.52 8.09 5.31
CA ALA A 307 -0.21 9.28 5.77
C ALA A 307 0.67 10.48 6.17
N GLY A 308 2.01 10.32 6.13
CA GLY A 308 2.96 11.39 6.43
C GLY A 308 3.34 11.52 7.91
N LYS A 309 3.19 10.46 8.72
CA LYS A 309 3.52 10.44 10.16
C LYS A 309 4.94 10.95 10.46
N ALA A 310 5.95 10.47 9.73
CA ALA A 310 7.34 10.93 9.88
C ALA A 310 7.51 12.42 9.57
N THR A 311 6.89 12.90 8.48
CA THR A 311 6.92 14.30 8.08
C THR A 311 6.26 15.21 9.11
N LEU A 312 5.14 14.77 9.70
CA LEU A 312 4.47 15.44 10.81
C LEU A 312 5.42 15.63 11.99
N VAL A 313 6.09 14.56 12.44
CA VAL A 313 7.00 14.60 13.58
C VAL A 313 8.21 15.50 13.31
N ARG A 314 8.82 15.40 12.12
CA ARG A 314 9.94 16.28 11.73
C ARG A 314 9.54 17.75 11.75
N SER A 315 8.37 18.07 11.23
CA SER A 315 7.86 19.46 11.15
C SER A 315 7.59 20.02 12.56
N ALA A 316 6.99 19.22 13.45
CA ALA A 316 6.77 19.60 14.84
C ALA A 316 8.10 19.77 15.62
N ALA A 317 9.07 18.86 15.42
CA ALA A 317 10.38 18.95 16.04
C ALA A 317 11.15 20.20 15.59
N ALA A 318 11.13 20.50 14.30
CA ALA A 318 11.77 21.69 13.75
C ALA A 318 11.12 22.98 14.27
N ALA A 319 9.79 23.04 14.35
CA ALA A 319 9.06 24.17 14.93
C ALA A 319 9.40 24.38 16.42
N ALA A 320 9.67 23.29 17.15
CA ALA A 320 10.13 23.35 18.54
C ALA A 320 11.61 23.78 18.68
N GLY A 321 12.36 23.86 17.58
CA GLY A 321 13.82 24.08 17.58
C GLY A 321 14.62 22.86 18.03
N ALA A 322 14.03 21.66 17.92
CA ALA A 322 14.64 20.40 18.30
C ALA A 322 15.26 19.66 17.09
N ARG A 323 16.39 18.98 17.32
CA ARG A 323 16.98 18.07 16.33
C ARG A 323 16.18 16.78 16.28
N CYS A 324 15.87 16.29 15.08
CA CYS A 324 15.24 14.98 14.90
C CYS A 324 16.32 13.93 14.59
N VAL A 325 16.49 12.94 15.47
CA VAL A 325 17.36 11.77 15.25
C VAL A 325 16.45 10.59 14.92
N GLU A 326 16.65 9.99 13.75
CA GLU A 326 15.75 8.96 13.22
C GLU A 326 16.36 7.56 13.35
N LEU A 327 15.53 6.61 13.77
CA LEU A 327 15.82 5.19 13.83
C LEU A 327 14.76 4.44 13.00
N VAL A 328 15.15 3.87 11.87
CA VAL A 328 14.24 3.11 11.01
C VAL A 328 14.13 1.68 11.53
N ALA A 329 13.07 1.33 12.25
CA ALA A 329 12.97 0.04 12.94
C ALA A 329 13.05 -1.17 12.00
N PRO A 330 12.42 -1.19 10.81
CA PRO A 330 12.61 -2.29 9.85
C PRO A 330 14.08 -2.53 9.49
N ALA A 331 14.84 -1.45 9.27
CA ALA A 331 16.26 -1.53 8.93
C ALA A 331 17.13 -2.07 10.06
N VAL A 332 16.71 -1.84 11.30
CA VAL A 332 17.37 -2.35 12.50
C VAL A 332 17.02 -3.82 12.70
N ALA A 333 15.77 -4.21 12.43
CA ALA A 333 15.31 -5.59 12.54
C ALA A 333 15.92 -6.52 11.47
N ALA A 334 16.28 -5.99 10.30
CA ALA A 334 16.87 -6.76 9.21
C ALA A 334 18.34 -7.16 9.40
N VAL A 335 19.02 -6.67 10.45
CA VAL A 335 20.42 -6.99 10.74
C VAL A 335 20.57 -7.90 11.96
N GLU A 336 21.74 -8.54 12.08
CA GLU A 336 22.07 -9.41 13.21
C GLU A 336 21.81 -8.74 14.57
N PRO A 337 21.27 -9.44 15.58
CA PRO A 337 20.81 -8.83 16.84
C PRO A 337 21.85 -7.95 17.55
N ALA A 338 23.14 -8.33 17.51
CA ALA A 338 24.21 -7.53 18.10
C ALA A 338 24.43 -6.20 17.35
N ALA A 339 24.39 -6.22 16.02
CA ALA A 339 24.49 -5.03 15.19
C ALA A 339 23.25 -4.13 15.33
N ALA A 340 22.07 -4.74 15.44
CA ALA A 340 20.82 -4.04 15.72
C ALA A 340 20.88 -3.28 17.06
N ALA A 341 21.36 -3.94 18.13
CA ALA A 341 21.53 -3.31 19.44
C ALA A 341 22.55 -2.15 19.42
N GLU A 342 23.65 -2.27 18.67
CA GLU A 342 24.61 -1.17 18.47
C GLU A 342 23.99 0.00 17.72
N ARG A 343 23.18 -0.24 16.68
CA ARG A 343 22.47 0.84 15.96
C ARG A 343 21.52 1.61 16.85
N VAL A 344 20.76 0.91 17.69
CA VAL A 344 19.85 1.53 18.68
C VAL A 344 20.65 2.39 19.66
N ARG A 345 21.72 1.87 20.24
CA ARG A 345 22.59 2.60 21.17
C ARG A 345 23.25 3.82 20.52
N ALA A 346 23.69 3.70 19.27
CA ALA A 346 24.28 4.80 18.51
C ALA A 346 23.26 5.93 18.27
N ALA A 347 22.02 5.61 17.88
CA ALA A 347 20.96 6.61 17.71
C ALA A 347 20.61 7.31 19.03
N ILE A 348 20.50 6.56 20.13
CA ILE A 348 20.28 7.12 21.48
C ILE A 348 21.44 8.05 21.89
N ALA A 349 22.69 7.63 21.62
CA ALA A 349 23.86 8.45 21.91
C ALA A 349 23.89 9.75 21.09
N GLN A 350 23.51 9.71 19.82
CA GLN A 350 23.38 10.91 18.95
C GLN A 350 22.27 11.86 19.41
N ALA A 351 21.17 11.30 19.92
CA ALA A 351 20.09 12.11 20.50
C ALA A 351 20.54 12.81 21.78
N ARG A 352 21.33 12.13 22.63
CA ARG A 352 21.85 12.66 23.90
C ARG A 352 23.04 13.61 23.77
N THR A 353 23.93 13.38 22.80
CA THR A 353 25.12 14.23 22.61
C THR A 353 24.75 15.48 21.82
N GLY A 354 24.60 16.60 22.52
CA GLY A 354 24.54 17.91 21.87
C GLY A 354 25.87 18.18 21.16
N GLY A 355 25.83 18.46 19.86
CA GLY A 355 26.97 19.02 19.15
C GLY A 355 27.51 20.22 19.94
N THR A 356 28.81 20.21 20.19
CA THR A 356 29.56 21.22 20.93
C THR A 356 29.05 22.65 20.67
N GLY A 357 28.40 23.28 21.66
CA GLY A 357 28.25 24.75 21.67
C GLY A 357 26.95 25.31 22.26
N THR A 358 25.78 24.76 21.97
CA THR A 358 24.48 25.18 22.55
C THR A 358 23.52 24.01 22.40
N GLY A 359 23.19 23.33 23.49
CA GLY A 359 22.52 22.02 23.45
C GLY A 359 21.06 22.11 22.97
N ALA A 360 20.85 22.11 21.65
CA ALA A 360 19.51 22.04 21.08
C ALA A 360 18.83 20.73 21.54
N PRO A 361 17.56 20.81 22.00
CA PRO A 361 16.80 19.64 22.41
C PRO A 361 16.70 18.64 21.26
N ALA A 362 16.47 17.37 21.57
CA ALA A 362 16.41 16.31 20.57
C ALA A 362 15.12 15.50 20.69
N VAL A 363 14.63 15.07 19.54
CA VAL A 363 13.54 14.10 19.38
C VAL A 363 14.16 12.84 18.78
N LEU A 364 14.01 11.70 19.44
CA LEU A 364 14.31 10.39 18.90
C LEU A 364 13.05 9.84 18.23
N LEU A 365 13.06 9.78 16.90
CA LEU A 365 11.95 9.27 16.10
C LEU A 365 12.23 7.82 15.67
N VAL A 366 11.44 6.88 16.17
CA VAL A 366 11.48 5.47 15.75
C VAL A 366 10.40 5.21 14.70
N HIS A 367 10.81 4.90 13.47
CA HIS A 367 9.90 4.62 12.36
C HIS A 367 9.41 3.18 12.37
N ASP A 368 8.10 2.97 12.24
CA ASP A 368 7.47 1.65 12.08
C ASP A 368 7.94 0.63 13.12
N ALA A 369 7.85 1.00 14.40
CA ALA A 369 8.48 0.25 15.50
C ALA A 369 7.99 -1.20 15.65
N HIS A 370 6.85 -1.58 15.08
CA HIS A 370 6.33 -2.95 15.11
C HIS A 370 7.30 -3.94 14.46
N ALA A 371 8.14 -3.50 13.52
CA ALA A 371 9.15 -4.35 12.91
C ALA A 371 10.28 -4.75 13.89
N LEU A 372 10.62 -3.89 14.86
CA LEU A 372 11.65 -4.15 15.88
C LEU A 372 11.07 -4.65 17.20
N LEU A 373 9.86 -4.21 17.51
CA LEU A 373 9.13 -4.48 18.75
C LEU A 373 7.73 -5.06 18.41
N PRO A 374 7.65 -6.27 17.84
CA PRO A 374 6.37 -6.89 17.53
C PRO A 374 5.64 -7.35 18.80
N ALA A 375 4.31 -7.30 18.79
CA ALA A 375 3.46 -7.81 19.88
C ALA A 375 3.53 -9.34 20.01
N THR A 376 3.60 -10.02 18.87
CA THR A 376 3.58 -11.48 18.76
C THR A 376 4.99 -12.01 18.56
N ASP A 377 5.38 -12.98 19.38
CA ASP A 377 6.72 -13.60 19.39
C ASP A 377 7.88 -12.56 19.40
N PRO A 378 7.94 -11.69 20.44
CA PRO A 378 8.96 -10.64 20.48
C PRO A 378 10.37 -11.25 20.56
N PRO A 379 11.30 -10.83 19.69
CA PRO A 379 12.66 -11.35 19.73
C PRO A 379 13.35 -10.98 21.05
N PRO A 380 14.37 -11.74 21.51
CA PRO A 380 15.11 -11.40 22.74
C PRO A 380 15.67 -9.97 22.75
N LEU A 381 16.04 -9.47 21.55
CA LEU A 381 16.48 -8.09 21.32
C LEU A 381 15.44 -7.05 21.77
N ALA A 382 14.13 -7.33 21.66
CA ALA A 382 13.07 -6.38 22.00
C ALA A 382 13.16 -5.93 23.47
N THR A 383 13.50 -6.85 24.38
CA THR A 383 13.67 -6.51 25.80
C THR A 383 14.84 -5.53 26.01
N LEU A 384 15.99 -5.77 25.36
CA LEU A 384 17.13 -4.85 25.41
C LEU A 384 16.80 -3.48 24.85
N VAL A 385 16.11 -3.44 23.70
CA VAL A 385 15.71 -2.18 23.05
C VAL A 385 14.76 -1.39 23.94
N LEU A 386 13.77 -2.03 24.56
CA LEU A 386 12.84 -1.36 25.48
C LEU A 386 13.57 -0.76 26.69
N ASP A 387 14.53 -1.48 27.27
CA ASP A 387 15.30 -0.99 28.42
C ASP A 387 16.20 0.19 28.04
N GLU A 388 16.84 0.15 26.86
CA GLU A 388 17.62 1.26 26.32
C GLU A 388 16.75 2.50 26.03
N LEU A 389 15.55 2.31 25.47
CA LEU A 389 14.61 3.41 25.22
C LEU A 389 14.07 4.01 26.53
N ARG A 390 13.78 3.19 27.56
CA ARG A 390 13.41 3.68 28.90
C ARG A 390 14.52 4.50 29.52
N ALA A 391 15.76 4.01 29.45
CA ALA A 391 16.90 4.75 29.95
C ALA A 391 17.08 6.07 29.17
N ALA A 392 16.91 6.05 27.84
CA ALA A 392 17.03 7.22 26.97
C ALA A 392 16.03 8.34 27.33
N THR A 393 14.80 7.99 27.68
CA THR A 393 13.68 8.90 27.92
C THR A 393 13.56 9.42 29.35
N ALA A 394 14.53 9.13 30.21
CA ALA A 394 14.62 9.69 31.56
C ALA A 394 14.62 11.24 31.53
N PRO A 395 14.20 11.93 32.62
CA PRO A 395 14.15 13.40 32.66
C PRO A 395 15.47 14.06 32.23
N GLY A 396 15.38 14.99 31.27
CA GLY A 396 16.55 15.62 30.65
C GLY A 396 17.12 14.88 29.42
N GLY A 397 16.55 13.73 29.07
CA GLY A 397 16.80 13.01 27.82
C GLY A 397 15.98 13.54 26.63
N PRO A 398 16.18 12.97 25.43
CA PRO A 398 15.36 13.29 24.25
C PRO A 398 13.88 12.92 24.43
N ALA A 399 13.00 13.61 23.71
CA ALA A 399 11.62 13.14 23.53
C ALA A 399 11.61 11.90 22.65
N LEU A 400 10.84 10.87 23.01
CA LEU A 400 10.64 9.69 22.19
C LEU A 400 9.35 9.82 21.40
N VAL A 401 9.44 9.69 20.09
CA VAL A 401 8.28 9.53 19.22
C VAL A 401 8.41 8.23 18.46
N VAL A 402 7.38 7.41 18.54
CA VAL A 402 7.30 6.14 17.82
C VAL A 402 6.19 6.25 16.79
N THR A 403 6.43 5.77 15.57
CA THR A 403 5.37 5.65 14.57
C THR A 403 5.02 4.18 14.34
N SER A 404 3.74 3.91 14.09
CA SER A 404 3.29 2.60 13.58
C SER A 404 2.04 2.78 12.73
N ALA A 405 1.87 1.91 11.73
CA ALA A 405 0.61 1.81 11.01
C ALA A 405 -0.44 1.02 11.81
N GLU A 406 0.02 -0.06 12.45
CA GLU A 406 -0.77 -0.96 13.28
C GLU A 406 -0.24 -0.80 14.71
N PRO A 407 -0.85 0.10 15.51
CA PRO A 407 -0.35 0.34 16.85
C PRO A 407 -0.43 -0.96 17.68
N GLU A 408 -1.43 -1.81 17.49
CA GLU A 408 -1.64 -3.09 18.18
C GLU A 408 -0.60 -4.15 17.87
N ALA A 409 0.08 -4.05 16.72
CA ALA A 409 1.20 -4.91 16.36
C ALA A 409 2.47 -4.58 17.17
N LEU A 410 2.46 -3.54 18.00
CA LEU A 410 3.57 -3.16 18.87
C LEU A 410 3.59 -3.94 20.18
N ASP A 411 4.78 -4.25 20.67
CA ASP A 411 5.00 -4.82 22.00
C ASP A 411 4.25 -4.00 23.07
N PRO A 412 3.34 -4.61 23.85
CA PRO A 412 2.56 -3.90 24.86
C PRO A 412 3.40 -3.16 25.91
N ARG A 413 4.64 -3.62 26.15
CA ARG A 413 5.59 -2.99 27.09
C ARG A 413 6.07 -1.62 26.59
N LEU A 414 5.92 -1.33 25.30
CA LEU A 414 6.23 -0.02 24.73
C LEU A 414 5.26 1.05 25.23
N ARG A 415 3.97 0.70 25.36
CA ARG A 415 2.89 1.59 25.82
C ARG A 415 2.79 1.69 27.35
N ALA A 416 3.85 1.28 28.04
CA ALA A 416 3.88 1.40 29.48
C ALA A 416 3.96 2.89 29.87
N PRO A 417 3.35 3.31 31.00
CA PRO A 417 3.29 4.72 31.40
C PRO A 417 4.66 5.39 31.56
N ASP A 418 5.71 4.60 31.76
CA ASP A 418 7.10 5.02 31.91
C ASP A 418 7.86 5.19 30.58
N LEU A 419 7.25 4.81 29.44
CA LEU A 419 7.93 4.84 28.13
C LEU A 419 7.14 5.60 27.05
N VAL A 420 5.94 5.14 26.68
CA VAL A 420 5.04 5.82 25.74
C VAL A 420 3.65 5.89 26.34
N ASP A 421 3.35 7.04 26.97
CA ASP A 421 2.12 7.28 27.71
C ASP A 421 1.07 8.07 26.93
N ARG A 422 1.43 8.60 25.75
CA ARG A 422 0.55 9.41 24.90
C ARG A 422 0.42 8.82 23.51
N GLU A 423 -0.77 8.97 22.93
CA GLU A 423 -1.04 8.56 21.56
C GLU A 423 -1.67 9.71 20.76
N LEU A 424 -1.26 9.82 19.51
CA LEU A 424 -1.84 10.68 18.49
C LEU A 424 -2.16 9.80 17.27
N SER A 425 -3.39 9.82 16.78
CA SER A 425 -3.72 9.15 15.53
C SER A 425 -3.80 10.14 14.37
N VAL A 426 -3.29 9.71 13.23
CA VAL A 426 -3.42 10.37 11.93
C VAL A 426 -4.45 9.59 11.15
N GLY A 427 -5.61 10.19 10.87
CA GLY A 427 -6.70 9.57 10.13
C GLY A 427 -6.44 9.48 8.62
N LEU A 428 -7.34 8.81 7.91
CA LEU A 428 -7.38 8.90 6.45
C LEU A 428 -7.86 10.30 6.02
N PRO A 429 -7.26 10.90 4.99
CA PRO A 429 -7.67 12.23 4.56
C PRO A 429 -9.04 12.17 3.87
N ASP A 430 -9.97 13.03 4.29
CA ASP A 430 -11.26 13.25 3.63
C ASP A 430 -11.09 14.00 2.28
N ALA A 431 -12.18 14.19 1.54
CA ALA A 431 -12.12 14.84 0.23
C ALA A 431 -11.55 16.28 0.30
N ALA A 432 -11.91 17.05 1.33
CA ALA A 432 -11.40 18.42 1.51
C ALA A 432 -9.89 18.42 1.80
N THR A 433 -9.42 17.50 2.64
CA THR A 433 -8.02 17.29 2.98
C THR A 433 -7.23 16.83 1.78
N ARG A 434 -7.75 15.88 0.99
CA ARG A 434 -7.10 15.42 -0.25
C ARG A 434 -6.98 16.54 -1.27
N ARG A 435 -7.99 17.40 -1.38
CA ARG A 435 -7.91 18.61 -2.21
C ARG A 435 -6.80 19.55 -1.73
N ALA A 436 -6.72 19.84 -0.43
CA ALA A 436 -5.67 20.69 0.13
C ALA A 436 -4.26 20.09 -0.08
N LEU A 437 -4.11 18.78 0.10
CA LEU A 437 -2.90 18.03 -0.22
C LEU A 437 -2.53 18.15 -1.70
N LEU A 438 -3.49 17.97 -2.61
CA LEU A 438 -3.25 18.12 -4.05
C LEU A 438 -2.87 19.55 -4.42
N GLU A 439 -3.55 20.56 -3.86
CA GLU A 439 -3.21 21.98 -4.03
C GLU A 439 -1.76 22.25 -3.62
N ARG A 440 -1.31 21.67 -2.51
CA ARG A 440 0.06 21.84 -2.03
C ARG A 440 1.07 21.06 -2.87
N LEU A 441 0.77 19.80 -3.18
CA LEU A 441 1.63 18.93 -3.98
C LEU A 441 1.84 19.48 -5.39
N LEU A 442 0.82 20.11 -5.98
CA LEU A 442 0.85 20.69 -7.32
C LEU A 442 1.23 22.18 -7.34
N ALA A 443 1.60 22.77 -6.20
CA ALA A 443 1.86 24.21 -6.10
C ALA A 443 3.02 24.69 -7.01
N ASP A 444 3.97 23.81 -7.32
CA ASP A 444 5.13 24.05 -8.17
C ASP A 444 4.97 23.48 -9.60
N VAL A 445 3.79 22.92 -9.93
CA VAL A 445 3.53 22.26 -11.21
C VAL A 445 2.71 23.19 -12.11
N PRO A 446 3.17 23.48 -13.34
CA PRO A 446 2.37 24.20 -14.33
C PRO A 446 1.09 23.41 -14.64
N ARG A 447 -0.06 24.04 -14.43
CA ARG A 447 -1.38 23.44 -14.64
C ARG A 447 -2.17 24.23 -15.68
N ALA A 448 -2.96 23.51 -16.47
CA ALA A 448 -3.92 24.11 -17.37
C ALA A 448 -5.14 24.65 -16.60
N ASP A 449 -5.86 25.58 -17.22
CA ASP A 449 -7.00 26.26 -16.60
C ASP A 449 -8.20 25.33 -16.34
N ASP A 450 -8.22 24.15 -16.96
CA ASP A 450 -9.26 23.13 -16.83
C ASP A 450 -9.12 22.25 -15.57
N VAL A 451 -8.01 22.38 -14.82
CA VAL A 451 -7.72 21.52 -13.68
C VAL A 451 -8.62 21.84 -12.47
N ASP A 452 -9.50 20.90 -12.15
CA ASP A 452 -10.33 20.89 -10.95
C ASP A 452 -9.84 19.82 -9.95
N LEU A 453 -9.11 20.27 -8.94
CA LEU A 453 -8.59 19.43 -7.87
C LEU A 453 -9.68 18.90 -6.93
N GLY A 454 -10.86 19.54 -6.88
CA GLY A 454 -12.01 19.03 -6.15
C GLY A 454 -12.54 17.75 -6.79
N ALA A 455 -12.66 17.72 -8.13
CA ALA A 455 -13.04 16.53 -8.88
C ALA A 455 -12.01 15.39 -8.74
N VAL A 456 -10.72 15.70 -8.73
CA VAL A 456 -9.65 14.70 -8.50
C VAL A 456 -9.71 14.16 -7.07
N ALA A 457 -9.95 15.02 -6.07
CA ALA A 457 -10.10 14.61 -4.68
C ALA A 457 -11.33 13.72 -4.44
N ALA A 458 -12.44 13.98 -5.13
CA ALA A 458 -13.63 13.12 -5.08
C ALA A 458 -13.36 11.71 -5.62
N ARG A 459 -12.53 11.60 -6.68
CA ARG A 459 -12.17 10.31 -7.29
C ARG A 459 -11.03 9.55 -6.58
N THR A 460 -10.54 10.04 -5.44
CA THR A 460 -9.42 9.43 -4.69
C THR A 460 -9.80 8.96 -3.27
N PRO A 461 -10.96 8.29 -3.04
CA PRO A 461 -11.30 7.81 -1.71
C PRO A 461 -10.26 6.80 -1.20
N GLY A 462 -9.88 6.94 0.08
CA GLY A 462 -8.84 6.11 0.71
C GLY A 462 -7.39 6.44 0.33
N PHE A 463 -7.14 7.39 -0.58
CA PHE A 463 -5.78 7.81 -0.95
C PHE A 463 -5.15 8.61 0.19
N VAL A 464 -3.94 8.23 0.61
CA VAL A 464 -3.12 9.03 1.54
C VAL A 464 -2.26 10.04 0.79
N VAL A 465 -1.56 10.93 1.52
CA VAL A 465 -0.66 11.92 0.90
C VAL A 465 0.41 11.27 0.02
N ALA A 466 0.88 10.07 0.35
CA ALA A 466 1.79 9.31 -0.49
C ALA A 466 1.17 8.91 -1.86
N ASP A 467 -0.11 8.55 -1.86
CA ASP A 467 -0.86 8.19 -3.07
C ASP A 467 -1.18 9.44 -3.90
N LEU A 468 -1.48 10.57 -3.28
CA LEU A 468 -1.70 11.83 -4.02
C LEU A 468 -0.39 12.36 -4.63
N ALA A 469 0.74 12.18 -3.92
CA ALA A 469 2.05 12.47 -4.50
C ALA A 469 2.35 11.53 -5.69
N ALA A 470 1.85 10.29 -5.64
CA ALA A 470 1.89 9.36 -6.77
C ALA A 470 1.10 9.88 -7.97
N VAL A 471 -0.15 10.31 -7.74
CA VAL A 471 -1.02 10.91 -8.77
C VAL A 471 -0.37 12.14 -9.42
N ARG A 472 0.18 13.06 -8.62
CA ARG A 472 0.93 14.23 -9.14
C ARG A 472 2.01 13.82 -10.13
N ARG A 473 2.83 12.82 -9.76
CA ARG A 473 3.97 12.40 -10.58
C ARG A 473 3.52 11.76 -11.89
N GLU A 474 2.51 10.92 -11.82
CA GLU A 474 1.96 10.24 -12.98
C GLU A 474 1.31 11.21 -13.97
N ALA A 475 0.59 12.22 -13.46
CA ALA A 475 0.05 13.29 -14.28
C ALA A 475 1.16 14.13 -14.95
N ALA A 476 2.26 14.39 -14.24
CA ALA A 476 3.40 15.11 -14.79
C ALA A 476 4.13 14.30 -15.89
N VAL A 477 4.21 12.98 -15.75
CA VAL A 477 4.74 12.09 -16.80
C VAL A 477 3.83 12.12 -18.01
N SER A 478 2.52 11.92 -17.83
CA SER A 478 1.55 11.90 -18.91
C SER A 478 1.58 13.21 -19.71
N ALA A 479 1.65 14.34 -19.01
CA ALA A 479 1.83 15.65 -19.63
C ALA A 479 3.15 15.77 -20.42
N ALA A 480 4.26 15.22 -19.90
CA ALA A 480 5.56 15.24 -20.57
C ALA A 480 5.60 14.34 -21.82
N LEU A 481 4.99 13.16 -21.78
CA LEU A 481 4.89 12.25 -22.92
C LEU A 481 4.02 12.83 -24.04
N ARG A 482 2.95 13.55 -23.68
CA ARG A 482 2.10 14.30 -24.62
C ARG A 482 2.86 15.42 -25.33
N GLY A 483 3.83 16.05 -24.65
CA GLY A 483 4.62 17.18 -25.16
C GLY A 483 5.75 16.84 -26.14
N ALA A 484 5.94 15.56 -26.51
CA ALA A 484 7.05 15.10 -27.35
C ALA A 484 7.00 15.55 -28.84
N GLY A 485 6.30 16.64 -29.16
CA GLY A 485 6.22 17.25 -30.48
C GLY A 485 5.93 18.76 -30.42
N SER A 486 6.98 19.59 -30.42
CA SER A 486 6.98 21.01 -30.83
C SER A 486 5.92 22.00 -30.28
N ASP A 487 5.24 21.72 -29.17
CA ASP A 487 4.26 22.64 -28.55
C ASP A 487 4.69 23.07 -27.13
N PRO A 488 4.66 24.37 -26.74
CA PRO A 488 5.24 24.86 -25.49
C PRO A 488 4.38 24.70 -24.22
N SER A 489 3.22 24.03 -24.27
CA SER A 489 2.40 23.86 -23.05
C SER A 489 2.78 22.59 -22.29
N GLU A 490 3.93 22.62 -21.60
CA GLU A 490 4.33 21.65 -20.55
C GLU A 490 3.44 21.80 -19.30
N GLN A 491 2.12 21.72 -19.47
CA GLN A 491 1.13 21.88 -18.41
C GLN A 491 0.39 20.57 -18.17
N VAL A 492 0.15 20.25 -16.91
CA VAL A 492 -0.72 19.15 -16.49
C VAL A 492 -2.18 19.55 -16.73
N ARG A 493 -2.92 18.72 -17.46
CA ARG A 493 -4.36 18.89 -17.73
C ARG A 493 -5.21 18.05 -16.79
N GLN A 494 -6.52 18.29 -16.77
CA GLN A 494 -7.44 17.50 -15.95
C GLN A 494 -7.42 16.01 -16.33
N SER A 495 -7.32 15.69 -17.63
CA SER A 495 -7.22 14.30 -18.11
C SER A 495 -6.01 13.58 -17.53
N ASP A 496 -4.85 14.24 -17.52
CA ASP A 496 -3.58 13.65 -17.02
C ASP A 496 -3.71 13.26 -15.54
N LEU A 497 -4.40 14.08 -14.73
CA LEU A 497 -4.66 13.78 -13.32
C LEU A 497 -5.70 12.65 -13.15
N LEU A 498 -6.76 12.63 -13.95
CA LEU A 498 -7.80 11.62 -13.85
C LEU A 498 -7.33 10.23 -14.33
N ASP A 499 -6.50 10.19 -15.36
CA ASP A 499 -5.87 8.95 -15.84
C ASP A 499 -4.88 8.44 -14.79
N ALA A 500 -4.09 9.34 -14.18
CA ALA A 500 -3.20 9.03 -13.07
C ALA A 500 -3.92 8.43 -11.85
N VAL A 501 -5.11 8.92 -11.52
CA VAL A 501 -5.93 8.34 -10.44
C VAL A 501 -6.33 6.90 -10.77
N GLY A 502 -6.60 6.60 -12.04
CA GLY A 502 -6.93 5.26 -12.51
C GLY A 502 -5.75 4.28 -12.48
N SER A 503 -4.51 4.78 -12.53
CA SER A 503 -3.30 3.94 -12.52
C SER A 503 -2.64 3.80 -11.15
N VAL A 504 -2.81 4.78 -10.26
CA VAL A 504 -2.24 4.73 -8.91
C VAL A 504 -3.09 3.85 -7.99
N ARG A 505 -2.51 2.74 -7.52
CA ARG A 505 -3.10 1.93 -6.47
C ARG A 505 -2.88 2.60 -5.11
N PRO A 506 -3.94 2.92 -4.34
CA PRO A 506 -3.77 3.49 -3.01
C PRO A 506 -3.18 2.47 -2.03
N ILE A 507 -2.23 2.93 -1.22
CA ILE A 507 -1.54 2.11 -0.21
C ILE A 507 -2.52 1.53 0.81
N SER A 508 -3.60 2.25 1.12
CA SER A 508 -4.70 1.79 1.98
C SER A 508 -5.38 0.50 1.50
N LEU A 509 -5.27 0.15 0.21
CA LEU A 509 -5.78 -1.09 -0.39
C LEU A 509 -4.72 -2.22 -0.48
N SER A 510 -3.46 -1.95 -0.12
CA SER A 510 -2.34 -2.90 -0.25
C SER A 510 -2.22 -3.85 0.95
N GLY A 511 -2.65 -3.43 2.14
CA GLY A 511 -2.89 -4.30 3.30
C GLY A 511 -4.35 -4.74 3.30
N GLY A 512 -4.62 -5.96 2.83
CA GLY A 512 -5.98 -6.45 2.54
C GLY A 512 -7.01 -6.16 3.62
N GLY A 513 -8.12 -5.50 3.24
CA GLY A 513 -9.26 -5.23 4.14
C GLY A 513 -10.17 -4.09 3.68
N THR A 514 -9.78 -3.30 2.69
CA THR A 514 -10.59 -2.21 2.12
C THR A 514 -11.09 -2.62 0.73
N LEU A 515 -12.40 -2.56 0.53
CA LEU A 515 -12.99 -2.75 -0.80
C LEU A 515 -12.93 -1.41 -1.52
N GLY A 516 -12.05 -1.28 -2.52
CA GLY A 516 -12.13 -0.16 -3.45
C GLY A 516 -13.47 -0.18 -4.19
N SER A 517 -14.15 0.96 -4.27
CA SER A 517 -15.41 1.12 -5.01
C SER A 517 -15.24 0.82 -6.50
N GLY A 518 -14.01 0.87 -7.03
CA GLY A 518 -13.70 0.52 -8.42
C GLY A 518 -14.40 1.42 -9.44
N GLY A 519 -14.83 2.61 -9.04
CA GLY A 519 -15.65 3.50 -9.86
C GLY A 519 -17.10 3.02 -10.08
N LEU A 520 -17.53 1.96 -9.39
CA LEU A 520 -18.91 1.46 -9.46
C LEU A 520 -19.83 2.39 -8.66
N THR A 521 -20.92 2.80 -9.28
CA THR A 521 -21.99 3.58 -8.66
C THR A 521 -23.29 2.77 -8.62
N LEU A 522 -24.27 3.23 -7.86
CA LEU A 522 -25.62 2.63 -7.80
C LEU A 522 -26.31 2.69 -9.16
N ASP A 523 -25.90 3.60 -10.04
CA ASP A 523 -26.38 3.70 -11.42
C ASP A 523 -25.87 2.54 -12.29
N ASP A 524 -24.72 1.95 -11.95
CA ASP A 524 -24.16 0.78 -12.65
C ASP A 524 -24.78 -0.55 -12.19
N VAL A 525 -25.57 -0.55 -11.11
CA VAL A 525 -26.27 -1.74 -10.64
C VAL A 525 -27.59 -1.88 -11.43
N GLY A 526 -27.76 -2.98 -12.15
CA GLY A 526 -29.02 -3.27 -12.87
C GLY A 526 -30.15 -3.66 -11.92
N ASP A 527 -31.34 -3.08 -12.12
CA ASP A 527 -32.55 -3.31 -11.32
C ASP A 527 -32.32 -3.22 -9.78
N MET A 528 -33.27 -3.62 -8.94
CA MET A 528 -33.28 -3.45 -7.47
C MET A 528 -33.64 -2.05 -6.97
N THR A 529 -34.55 -1.34 -7.66
CA THR A 529 -34.98 0.02 -7.32
C THR A 529 -35.37 0.18 -5.84
N GLU A 530 -36.16 -0.74 -5.30
CA GLU A 530 -36.60 -0.70 -3.91
C GLU A 530 -35.45 -0.94 -2.92
N VAL A 531 -34.54 -1.86 -3.24
CA VAL A 531 -33.37 -2.17 -2.41
C VAL A 531 -32.39 -0.99 -2.39
N LYS A 532 -32.15 -0.38 -3.56
CA LYS A 532 -31.31 0.83 -3.69
C LYS A 532 -31.89 2.00 -2.92
N ALA A 533 -33.20 2.22 -3.02
CA ALA A 533 -33.89 3.24 -2.24
C ALA A 533 -33.70 2.98 -0.74
N ALA A 534 -34.03 1.76 -0.27
CA ALA A 534 -33.89 1.39 1.13
C ALA A 534 -32.46 1.55 1.67
N LEU A 535 -31.44 1.19 0.88
CA LEU A 535 -30.03 1.37 1.25
C LEU A 535 -29.60 2.84 1.21
N THR A 536 -30.07 3.61 0.24
CA THR A 536 -29.81 5.05 0.16
C THR A 536 -30.37 5.77 1.39
N GLU A 537 -31.59 5.44 1.79
CA GLU A 537 -32.25 6.00 2.96
C GLU A 537 -31.59 5.57 4.27
N ALA A 538 -31.20 4.29 4.39
CA ALA A 538 -30.65 3.76 5.62
C ALA A 538 -29.15 4.06 5.80
N VAL A 539 -28.39 4.24 4.72
CA VAL A 539 -26.93 4.39 4.77
C VAL A 539 -26.50 5.77 4.30
N LEU A 540 -26.91 6.20 3.11
CA LEU A 540 -26.40 7.45 2.52
C LEU A 540 -27.01 8.71 3.14
N TRP A 541 -28.31 8.71 3.43
CA TRP A 541 -28.98 9.89 3.98
C TRP A 541 -28.44 10.31 5.37
N PRO A 542 -28.22 9.40 6.33
CA PRO A 542 -27.61 9.76 7.61
C PRO A 542 -26.23 10.42 7.45
N LEU A 543 -25.44 9.93 6.50
CA LEU A 543 -24.08 10.41 6.26
C LEU A 543 -24.05 11.73 5.48
N ARG A 544 -24.97 11.93 4.53
CA ARG A 544 -25.05 13.14 3.70
C ARG A 544 -25.83 14.29 4.34
N HIS A 545 -26.77 13.98 5.22
CA HIS A 545 -27.70 14.96 5.78
C HIS A 545 -27.83 14.85 7.31
N PRO A 546 -26.72 14.83 8.08
CA PRO A 546 -26.76 14.67 9.53
C PRO A 546 -27.56 15.78 10.24
N ASP A 547 -27.46 17.02 9.75
CA ASP A 547 -28.22 18.16 10.29
C ASP A 547 -29.72 18.01 10.14
N SER A 548 -30.19 17.37 9.05
CA SER A 548 -31.61 17.12 8.83
C SER A 548 -32.15 16.11 9.85
N PHE A 549 -31.41 15.03 10.13
CA PHE A 549 -31.77 14.06 11.17
C PHE A 549 -31.80 14.71 12.56
N ALA A 550 -30.77 15.50 12.89
CA ALA A 550 -30.68 16.22 14.16
C ALA A 550 -31.83 17.22 14.34
N ARG A 551 -32.19 17.97 13.29
CA ARG A 551 -33.31 18.93 13.31
C ARG A 551 -34.68 18.27 13.43
N LEU A 552 -34.87 17.10 12.82
CA LEU A 552 -36.12 16.35 12.86
C LEU A 552 -36.25 15.48 14.13
N GLY A 553 -35.18 15.35 14.91
CA GLY A 553 -35.16 14.51 16.12
C GLY A 553 -35.30 13.02 15.82
N VAL A 554 -34.87 12.60 14.62
CA VAL A 554 -34.94 11.20 14.18
C VAL A 554 -33.56 10.56 14.38
N ASP A 555 -33.53 9.42 15.04
CA ASP A 555 -32.29 8.63 15.17
C ASP A 555 -31.96 7.96 13.84
N ALA A 556 -30.71 8.13 13.39
CA ALA A 556 -30.21 7.41 12.24
C ALA A 556 -30.07 5.91 12.57
N PRO A 557 -30.44 5.02 11.64
CA PRO A 557 -30.29 3.59 11.86
C PRO A 557 -28.80 3.24 12.04
N ARG A 558 -28.49 2.42 13.05
CA ARG A 558 -27.10 2.06 13.39
C ARG A 558 -26.51 1.02 12.46
N GLY A 559 -27.37 0.13 11.94
CA GLY A 559 -26.91 -0.94 11.09
C GLY A 559 -28.00 -1.56 10.22
N VAL A 560 -27.55 -2.06 9.09
CA VAL A 560 -28.38 -2.70 8.07
C VAL A 560 -27.95 -4.16 7.93
N LEU A 561 -28.91 -5.08 7.88
CA LEU A 561 -28.66 -6.46 7.48
C LEU A 561 -29.21 -6.69 6.07
N LEU A 562 -28.31 -6.94 5.13
CA LEU A 562 -28.62 -7.44 3.80
C LEU A 562 -28.72 -8.97 3.81
N TYR A 563 -29.84 -9.50 3.36
CA TYR A 563 -30.00 -10.95 3.23
C TYR A 563 -30.70 -11.30 1.92
N GLY A 564 -30.39 -12.47 1.39
CA GLY A 564 -30.90 -12.93 0.10
C GLY A 564 -30.11 -14.14 -0.39
N PRO A 565 -30.49 -14.73 -1.53
CA PRO A 565 -29.84 -15.94 -2.03
C PRO A 565 -28.35 -15.72 -2.32
N PRO A 566 -27.53 -16.78 -2.26
CA PRO A 566 -26.12 -16.72 -2.65
C PRO A 566 -26.00 -16.23 -4.09
N GLY A 567 -24.96 -15.45 -4.39
CA GLY A 567 -24.76 -14.90 -5.73
C GLY A 567 -25.73 -13.78 -6.15
N GLY A 568 -26.66 -13.35 -5.28
CA GLY A 568 -27.62 -12.27 -5.54
C GLY A 568 -27.04 -10.84 -5.57
N GLY A 569 -25.72 -10.67 -5.61
CA GLY A 569 -25.10 -9.35 -5.77
C GLY A 569 -25.00 -8.48 -4.52
N LYS A 570 -25.21 -9.02 -3.30
CA LYS A 570 -25.10 -8.25 -2.02
C LYS A 570 -23.79 -7.46 -1.88
N THR A 571 -22.65 -8.13 -2.09
CA THR A 571 -21.32 -7.51 -2.03
C THR A 571 -21.13 -6.47 -3.16
N PHE A 572 -21.69 -6.73 -4.34
CA PHE A 572 -21.62 -5.82 -5.49
C PHE A 572 -22.42 -4.54 -5.23
N LEU A 573 -23.65 -4.68 -4.74
CA LEU A 573 -24.54 -3.58 -4.37
C LEU A 573 -23.90 -2.67 -3.30
N LEU A 574 -23.21 -3.25 -2.32
CA LEU A 574 -22.50 -2.46 -1.31
C LEU A 574 -21.29 -1.70 -1.84
N ARG A 575 -20.54 -2.30 -2.78
CA ARG A 575 -19.45 -1.59 -3.47
C ARG A 575 -19.99 -0.38 -4.25
N ALA A 576 -21.11 -0.56 -4.95
CA ALA A 576 -21.80 0.49 -5.67
C ALA A 576 -22.38 1.58 -4.76
N LEU A 577 -22.96 1.19 -3.62
CA LEU A 577 -23.44 2.10 -2.58
C LEU A 577 -22.31 2.98 -2.03
N ALA A 578 -21.18 2.34 -1.71
CA ALA A 578 -20.01 3.04 -1.22
C ALA A 578 -19.41 4.01 -2.25
N GLY A 579 -19.33 3.60 -3.53
CA GLY A 579 -18.90 4.47 -4.61
C GLY A 579 -19.84 5.64 -4.84
N SER A 580 -21.14 5.44 -4.69
CA SER A 580 -22.14 6.52 -4.82
C SER A 580 -22.10 7.50 -3.66
N GLY A 581 -21.69 7.04 -2.47
CA GLY A 581 -21.65 7.81 -1.24
C GLY A 581 -20.28 8.43 -0.93
N ASP A 582 -19.25 8.16 -1.72
CA ASP A 582 -17.85 8.49 -1.44
C ASP A 582 -17.38 8.04 -0.04
N LEU A 583 -17.83 6.85 0.38
CA LEU A 583 -17.59 6.32 1.72
C LEU A 583 -16.28 5.52 1.79
N ASN A 584 -15.57 5.61 2.92
CA ASN A 584 -14.47 4.70 3.22
C ASN A 584 -15.02 3.32 3.62
N VAL A 585 -14.68 2.26 2.88
CA VAL A 585 -15.23 0.91 3.12
C VAL A 585 -14.23 0.00 3.81
N PHE A 586 -14.62 -0.51 4.97
CA PHE A 586 -13.90 -1.54 5.72
C PHE A 586 -14.65 -2.85 5.57
N ALA A 587 -14.13 -3.79 4.80
CA ALA A 587 -14.81 -5.03 4.50
C ALA A 587 -14.09 -6.21 5.13
N VAL A 588 -14.83 -7.02 5.86
CA VAL A 588 -14.30 -8.19 6.53
C VAL A 588 -15.24 -9.35 6.34
N LYS A 589 -14.69 -10.51 5.94
CA LYS A 589 -15.45 -11.76 5.89
C LYS A 589 -15.49 -12.42 7.24
N GLY A 590 -16.62 -13.01 7.58
CA GLY A 590 -16.83 -13.60 8.88
C GLY A 590 -15.82 -14.69 9.26
N ALA A 591 -15.51 -15.58 8.32
CA ALA A 591 -14.50 -16.62 8.52
C ALA A 591 -13.09 -16.04 8.76
N GLU A 592 -12.72 -14.93 8.12
CA GLU A 592 -11.38 -14.34 8.23
C GLU A 592 -11.07 -13.79 9.62
N LEU A 593 -12.09 -13.28 10.33
CA LEU A 593 -11.94 -12.80 11.71
C LEU A 593 -11.77 -13.93 12.73
N LEU A 594 -12.32 -15.11 12.43
CA LEU A 594 -12.22 -16.28 13.31
C LEU A 594 -10.90 -17.04 13.11
N ASP A 595 -10.42 -17.16 11.87
CA ASP A 595 -9.28 -18.01 11.52
C ASP A 595 -7.91 -17.34 11.72
N LYS A 596 -7.75 -16.05 11.42
CA LYS A 596 -6.43 -15.38 11.49
C LYS A 596 -5.92 -15.16 12.92
N TYR A 597 -6.79 -15.25 13.93
CA TYR A 597 -6.55 -14.68 15.25
C TYR A 597 -7.02 -15.58 16.38
N VAL A 598 -6.47 -16.80 16.49
CA VAL A 598 -6.71 -17.69 17.64
C VAL A 598 -6.22 -16.99 18.93
N GLY A 599 -7.14 -16.34 19.65
CA GLY A 599 -6.88 -15.54 20.86
C GLY A 599 -6.94 -14.02 20.71
N GLU A 600 -7.06 -13.49 19.47
CA GLU A 600 -7.02 -12.05 19.16
C GLU A 600 -8.25 -11.52 18.41
N SER A 601 -9.21 -12.39 18.04
CA SER A 601 -10.39 -12.00 17.24
C SER A 601 -11.25 -10.89 17.87
N GLU A 602 -11.36 -10.81 19.20
CA GLU A 602 -12.04 -9.68 19.87
C GLU A 602 -11.35 -8.34 19.59
N ARG A 603 -10.01 -8.32 19.63
CA ARG A 603 -9.22 -7.11 19.41
C ARG A 603 -9.36 -6.63 17.97
N ALA A 604 -9.36 -7.57 17.02
CA ALA A 604 -9.58 -7.27 15.61
C ALA A 604 -10.94 -6.59 15.36
N VAL A 605 -12.00 -7.00 16.06
CA VAL A 605 -13.31 -6.33 15.98
C VAL A 605 -13.24 -4.90 16.51
N ARG A 606 -12.65 -4.67 17.68
CA ARG A 606 -12.51 -3.29 18.22
C ARG A 606 -11.68 -2.40 17.30
N GLU A 607 -10.63 -2.96 16.73
CA GLU A 607 -9.75 -2.25 15.79
C GLU A 607 -10.47 -1.87 14.49
N LEU A 608 -11.28 -2.79 13.95
CA LEU A 608 -12.12 -2.51 12.78
C LEU A 608 -13.02 -1.29 13.00
N PHE A 609 -13.70 -1.23 14.15
CA PHE A 609 -14.59 -0.12 14.49
C PHE A 609 -13.82 1.17 14.78
N ARG A 610 -12.67 1.09 15.46
CA ARG A 610 -11.78 2.24 15.69
C ARG A 610 -11.30 2.86 14.37
N ARG A 611 -10.78 2.03 13.45
CA ARG A 611 -10.31 2.48 12.14
C ARG A 611 -11.42 3.09 11.30
N ALA A 612 -12.61 2.50 11.33
CA ALA A 612 -13.77 3.06 10.64
C ALA A 612 -14.17 4.43 11.20
N ALA A 613 -14.13 4.59 12.52
CA ALA A 613 -14.39 5.88 13.17
C ALA A 613 -13.36 6.96 12.80
N GLU A 614 -12.08 6.60 12.74
CA GLU A 614 -11.00 7.51 12.33
C GLU A 614 -11.04 7.89 10.85
N ALA A 615 -11.74 7.09 10.04
CA ALA A 615 -11.92 7.28 8.60
C ALA A 615 -13.34 7.71 8.24
N ALA A 616 -14.12 8.25 9.18
CA ALA A 616 -15.45 8.75 8.90
C ALA A 616 -15.43 9.82 7.76
N PRO A 617 -16.42 9.84 6.84
CA PRO A 617 -17.58 8.96 6.77
C PRO A 617 -17.23 7.55 6.25
N ALA A 618 -17.63 6.51 7.00
CA ALA A 618 -17.19 5.14 6.76
C ALA A 618 -18.34 4.11 6.78
N LEU A 619 -18.16 3.04 6.03
CA LEU A 619 -19.03 1.87 5.99
C LEU A 619 -18.23 0.64 6.43
N ILE A 620 -18.70 -0.03 7.48
CA ILE A 620 -18.18 -1.34 7.88
C ILE A 620 -19.04 -2.42 7.23
N PHE A 621 -18.45 -3.21 6.34
CA PHE A 621 -19.09 -4.33 5.69
C PHE A 621 -18.67 -5.65 6.34
N LEU A 622 -19.63 -6.34 6.97
CA LEU A 622 -19.46 -7.65 7.58
C LEU A 622 -20.11 -8.71 6.67
N ASP A 623 -19.31 -9.34 5.81
CA ASP A 623 -19.80 -10.42 4.94
C ASP A 623 -19.88 -11.74 5.72
N GLU A 624 -20.85 -12.59 5.39
CA GLU A 624 -21.13 -13.84 6.09
C GLU A 624 -21.25 -13.66 7.62
N VAL A 625 -22.07 -12.69 8.04
CA VAL A 625 -22.25 -12.36 9.47
C VAL A 625 -22.83 -13.52 10.28
N ASP A 626 -23.49 -14.48 9.63
CA ASP A 626 -23.95 -15.74 10.23
C ASP A 626 -22.81 -16.65 10.69
N ALA A 627 -21.63 -16.56 10.05
CA ALA A 627 -20.43 -17.26 10.50
C ALA A 627 -19.82 -16.60 11.76
N LEU A 628 -19.90 -15.26 11.86
CA LEU A 628 -19.42 -14.50 13.03
C LEU A 628 -20.31 -14.64 14.25
N ALA A 629 -21.62 -14.58 14.03
CA ALA A 629 -22.62 -14.53 15.08
C ALA A 629 -23.68 -15.62 14.94
N PRO A 630 -23.28 -16.91 15.00
CA PRO A 630 -24.24 -18.01 14.98
C PRO A 630 -25.09 -18.00 16.26
N ARG A 631 -26.29 -18.60 16.20
CA ARG A 631 -27.12 -18.81 17.40
C ARG A 631 -26.34 -19.54 18.50
N ARG A 632 -26.38 -18.99 19.71
CA ARG A 632 -25.70 -19.53 20.90
C ARG A 632 -26.11 -20.97 21.19
N GLY A 633 -25.11 -21.84 21.43
CA GLY A 633 -25.31 -23.25 21.81
C GLY A 633 -25.19 -24.29 20.68
N GLY A 634 -24.72 -23.90 19.48
CA GLY A 634 -24.65 -24.78 18.31
C GLY A 634 -23.31 -25.50 18.02
N SER A 635 -22.19 -25.14 18.65
CA SER A 635 -20.86 -25.71 18.32
C SER A 635 -19.96 -25.96 19.54
N THR A 636 -18.98 -26.87 19.37
CA THR A 636 -17.99 -27.27 20.39
C THR A 636 -16.89 -26.24 20.65
N ASP A 637 -16.75 -25.22 19.79
CA ASP A 637 -15.80 -24.09 19.91
C ASP A 637 -16.46 -22.80 20.45
N ALA A 638 -17.59 -22.94 21.17
CA ALA A 638 -18.45 -21.85 21.61
C ALA A 638 -17.72 -20.69 22.32
N GLY A 639 -16.62 -20.95 23.03
CA GLY A 639 -15.93 -19.93 23.82
C GLY A 639 -15.25 -18.80 23.02
N VAL A 640 -14.76 -19.04 21.81
CA VAL A 640 -14.12 -17.99 20.98
C VAL A 640 -15.17 -17.21 20.20
N ALA A 641 -16.10 -17.89 19.55
CA ALA A 641 -17.18 -17.26 18.80
C ALA A 641 -18.06 -16.38 19.71
N ASP A 642 -18.48 -16.87 20.89
CA ASP A 642 -19.31 -16.10 21.82
C ASP A 642 -18.62 -14.80 22.29
N ARG A 643 -17.29 -14.84 22.43
CA ARG A 643 -16.45 -13.70 22.80
C ARG A 643 -16.38 -12.64 21.70
N VAL A 644 -16.21 -13.07 20.45
CA VAL A 644 -16.24 -12.19 19.27
C VAL A 644 -17.62 -11.56 19.10
N VAL A 645 -18.69 -12.34 19.28
CA VAL A 645 -20.08 -11.83 19.25
C VAL A 645 -20.30 -10.79 20.34
N ALA A 646 -19.84 -11.05 21.57
CA ALA A 646 -19.93 -10.09 22.65
C ALA A 646 -19.16 -8.78 22.35
N ALA A 647 -17.96 -8.86 21.76
CA ALA A 647 -17.21 -7.69 21.32
C ALA A 647 -17.98 -6.91 20.24
N LEU A 648 -18.48 -7.59 19.21
CA LEU A 648 -19.25 -6.97 18.13
C LEU A 648 -20.53 -6.29 18.64
N LEU A 649 -21.27 -6.94 19.55
CA LEU A 649 -22.44 -6.35 20.19
C LEU A 649 -22.07 -5.11 21.02
N THR A 650 -20.93 -5.13 21.70
CA THR A 650 -20.44 -3.98 22.49
C THR A 650 -20.08 -2.80 21.59
N GLU A 651 -19.44 -3.04 20.45
CA GLU A 651 -19.11 -1.99 19.48
C GLU A 651 -20.36 -1.42 18.79
N LEU A 652 -21.34 -2.28 18.46
CA LEU A 652 -22.63 -1.85 17.90
C LEU A 652 -23.46 -1.03 18.90
N ASP A 653 -23.45 -1.42 20.18
CA ASP A 653 -24.18 -0.74 21.27
C ASP A 653 -23.47 0.55 21.75
N GLY A 654 -22.26 0.83 21.27
CA GLY A 654 -21.26 1.74 21.86
C GLY A 654 -21.78 3.00 22.58
N ALA A 655 -21.12 3.37 23.68
CA ALA A 655 -21.52 4.49 24.55
C ALA A 655 -21.52 5.87 23.86
N THR A 656 -20.78 6.02 22.75
CA THR A 656 -20.80 7.22 21.90
C THR A 656 -21.28 6.84 20.51
N PRO A 657 -22.37 7.45 20.01
CA PRO A 657 -22.78 7.35 18.61
C PRO A 657 -21.60 7.60 17.67
N LEU A 658 -21.16 6.59 16.91
CA LEU A 658 -20.34 6.82 15.73
C LEU A 658 -21.24 7.50 14.69
N ARG A 659 -21.35 8.83 14.76
CA ARG A 659 -22.35 9.61 13.99
C ARG A 659 -22.18 9.49 12.48
N GLU A 660 -21.03 9.01 12.02
CA GLU A 660 -20.65 8.93 10.61
C GLU A 660 -20.08 7.55 10.22
N VAL A 661 -20.39 6.51 11.02
CA VAL A 661 -20.05 5.11 10.68
C VAL A 661 -21.34 4.31 10.62
N VAL A 662 -21.57 3.64 9.50
CA VAL A 662 -22.71 2.74 9.32
C VAL A 662 -22.20 1.31 9.17
N VAL A 663 -22.82 0.38 9.89
CA VAL A 663 -22.50 -1.06 9.79
C VAL A 663 -23.48 -1.74 8.87
N VAL A 664 -22.98 -2.47 7.88
CA VAL A 664 -23.80 -3.32 7.01
C VAL A 664 -23.33 -4.76 7.13
N GLY A 665 -24.19 -5.65 7.61
CA GLY A 665 -23.98 -7.09 7.57
C GLY A 665 -24.59 -7.70 6.33
N ALA A 666 -23.96 -8.71 5.73
CA ALA A 666 -24.57 -9.56 4.71
C ALA A 666 -24.62 -11.03 5.16
N THR A 667 -25.71 -11.71 4.80
CA THR A 667 -25.85 -13.15 5.02
C THR A 667 -26.66 -13.81 3.92
N ASN A 668 -26.46 -15.10 3.72
CA ASN A 668 -27.36 -15.95 2.93
C ASN A 668 -28.37 -16.70 3.79
N ARG A 669 -28.19 -16.68 5.12
CA ARG A 669 -28.90 -17.51 6.11
C ARG A 669 -29.31 -16.69 7.33
N PRO A 670 -30.27 -15.76 7.17
CA PRO A 670 -30.68 -14.85 8.26
C PRO A 670 -31.30 -15.58 9.46
N GLU A 671 -31.73 -16.83 9.29
CA GLU A 671 -32.21 -17.69 10.36
C GLU A 671 -31.11 -18.13 11.33
N LEU A 672 -29.84 -18.19 10.90
CA LEU A 672 -28.71 -18.66 11.71
C LEU A 672 -28.09 -17.59 12.61
N ILE A 673 -28.41 -16.32 12.37
CA ILE A 673 -27.86 -15.18 13.13
C ILE A 673 -28.43 -15.18 14.56
N ASP A 674 -27.58 -14.85 15.55
CA ASP A 674 -28.02 -14.57 16.93
C ASP A 674 -29.08 -13.44 16.92
N PRO A 675 -30.33 -13.68 17.40
CA PRO A 675 -31.37 -12.66 17.48
C PRO A 675 -30.95 -11.39 18.23
N ALA A 676 -29.94 -11.46 19.10
CA ALA A 676 -29.34 -10.29 19.74
C ALA A 676 -28.83 -9.28 18.70
N MET A 677 -28.25 -9.71 17.58
CA MET A 677 -27.74 -8.81 16.52
C MET A 677 -28.82 -7.98 15.85
N LEU A 678 -30.07 -8.47 15.86
CA LEU A 678 -31.21 -7.90 15.11
C LEU A 678 -32.10 -7.00 15.97
N ARG A 679 -31.65 -6.66 17.19
CA ARG A 679 -32.38 -5.77 18.10
C ARG A 679 -32.21 -4.30 17.68
N PRO A 680 -33.17 -3.42 18.04
CA PRO A 680 -33.04 -1.98 17.82
C PRO A 680 -31.70 -1.44 18.33
N GLY A 681 -31.08 -0.53 17.56
CA GLY A 681 -29.75 0.02 17.82
C GLY A 681 -28.57 -0.81 17.30
N ARG A 682 -28.82 -1.97 16.67
CA ARG A 682 -27.79 -2.85 16.07
C ARG A 682 -28.04 -3.03 14.57
N LEU A 683 -28.17 -4.26 14.06
CA LEU A 683 -28.57 -4.55 12.68
C LEU A 683 -30.11 -4.52 12.56
N GLU A 684 -30.69 -3.36 12.85
CA GLU A 684 -32.13 -3.19 13.01
C GLU A 684 -32.88 -3.06 11.68
N ARG A 685 -32.23 -2.54 10.63
CA ARG A 685 -32.85 -2.42 9.30
C ARG A 685 -32.54 -3.66 8.47
N LEU A 686 -33.56 -4.49 8.24
CA LEU A 686 -33.44 -5.67 7.40
C LEU A 686 -33.84 -5.35 5.95
N VAL A 687 -32.95 -5.64 5.01
CA VAL A 687 -33.17 -5.41 3.58
C VAL A 687 -33.02 -6.74 2.84
N PHE A 688 -34.13 -7.21 2.23
CA PHE A 688 -34.14 -8.40 1.40
C PHE A 688 -33.67 -8.07 -0.01
N VAL A 689 -32.70 -8.83 -0.51
CA VAL A 689 -32.25 -8.77 -1.90
C VAL A 689 -32.91 -9.92 -2.64
N PRO A 690 -33.91 -9.65 -3.51
CA PRO A 690 -34.59 -10.70 -4.26
C PRO A 690 -33.67 -11.30 -5.32
N PRO A 691 -33.96 -12.54 -5.79
CA PRO A 691 -33.32 -13.05 -7.00
C PRO A 691 -33.66 -12.16 -8.21
N PRO A 692 -32.75 -12.00 -9.18
CA PRO A 692 -32.95 -11.13 -10.33
C PRO A 692 -34.04 -11.69 -11.26
N ASP A 693 -34.98 -10.84 -11.68
CA ASP A 693 -35.96 -11.17 -12.71
C ASP A 693 -35.34 -11.11 -14.14
N ALA A 694 -36.14 -11.33 -15.18
CA ALA A 694 -35.63 -11.30 -16.56
C ALA A 694 -35.06 -9.93 -16.97
N ALA A 695 -35.68 -8.83 -16.54
CA ALA A 695 -35.19 -7.48 -16.85
C ALA A 695 -33.89 -7.20 -16.08
N ALA A 696 -33.85 -7.56 -14.80
CA ALA A 696 -32.65 -7.48 -13.95
C ALA A 696 -31.48 -8.26 -14.54
N ARG A 697 -31.72 -9.50 -15.02
CA ARG A 697 -30.70 -10.32 -15.66
C ARG A 697 -30.17 -9.67 -16.93
N ALA A 698 -31.03 -9.03 -17.73
CA ALA A 698 -30.59 -8.30 -18.92
C ALA A 698 -29.65 -7.14 -18.55
N ASP A 699 -30.01 -6.35 -17.53
CA ASP A 699 -29.16 -5.26 -17.06
C ASP A 699 -27.83 -5.77 -16.48
N ILE A 700 -27.86 -6.86 -15.70
CA ILE A 700 -26.65 -7.50 -15.16
C ILE A 700 -25.74 -8.00 -16.30
N LEU A 701 -26.31 -8.62 -17.33
CA LEU A 701 -25.56 -9.09 -18.50
C LEU A 701 -24.94 -7.92 -19.27
N ARG A 702 -25.68 -6.82 -19.48
CA ARG A 702 -25.13 -5.60 -20.13
C ARG A 702 -24.00 -4.98 -19.31
N ALA A 703 -24.17 -4.88 -17.99
CA ALA A 703 -23.15 -4.33 -17.11
C ALA A 703 -21.90 -5.20 -17.08
N ALA A 704 -22.05 -6.52 -16.94
CA ALA A 704 -20.94 -7.47 -16.95
C ALA A 704 -20.28 -7.61 -18.34
N GLY A 705 -21.03 -7.39 -19.42
CA GLY A 705 -20.57 -7.45 -20.80
C GLY A 705 -20.07 -6.13 -21.38
N ARG A 706 -19.99 -5.04 -20.60
CA ARG A 706 -19.61 -3.69 -21.10
C ARG A 706 -18.27 -3.68 -21.85
N ASP A 707 -17.32 -4.52 -21.43
CA ASP A 707 -15.98 -4.64 -22.01
C ASP A 707 -15.79 -5.95 -22.82
N VAL A 708 -16.88 -6.68 -23.08
CA VAL A 708 -16.87 -7.91 -23.89
C VAL A 708 -17.51 -7.60 -25.25
N PRO A 709 -16.77 -7.69 -26.37
CA PRO A 709 -17.33 -7.58 -27.70
C PRO A 709 -18.27 -8.76 -27.97
N LEU A 710 -19.53 -8.43 -28.23
CA LEU A 710 -20.56 -9.40 -28.56
C LEU A 710 -20.84 -9.31 -30.06
N ALA A 711 -20.94 -10.46 -30.72
CA ALA A 711 -21.32 -10.51 -32.13
C ALA A 711 -22.78 -10.09 -32.32
N ASP A 712 -23.15 -9.69 -33.55
CA ASP A 712 -24.50 -9.27 -33.90
C ASP A 712 -25.58 -10.35 -33.66
N ASP A 713 -25.18 -11.61 -33.51
CA ASP A 713 -26.07 -12.74 -33.23
C ASP A 713 -26.40 -12.91 -31.73
N VAL A 714 -25.83 -12.08 -30.85
CA VAL A 714 -26.06 -12.11 -29.40
C VAL A 714 -27.11 -11.08 -28.99
N ASP A 715 -28.31 -11.56 -28.66
CA ASP A 715 -29.36 -10.77 -28.02
C ASP A 715 -29.39 -11.04 -26.50
N LEU A 716 -28.94 -10.06 -25.72
CA LEU A 716 -28.90 -10.15 -24.25
C LEU A 716 -30.28 -10.16 -23.59
N ASP A 717 -31.29 -9.53 -24.20
CA ASP A 717 -32.66 -9.50 -23.67
C ASP A 717 -33.35 -10.85 -23.89
N ALA A 718 -33.17 -11.45 -25.07
CA ALA A 718 -33.62 -12.80 -25.35
C ALA A 718 -32.92 -13.82 -24.44
N LEU A 719 -31.59 -13.68 -24.27
CA LEU A 719 -30.82 -14.55 -23.39
C LEU A 719 -31.31 -14.43 -21.93
N ALA A 720 -31.52 -13.22 -21.42
CA ALA A 720 -31.96 -13.00 -20.04
C ALA A 720 -33.31 -13.66 -19.71
N SER A 721 -34.21 -13.69 -20.69
CA SER A 721 -35.52 -14.34 -20.60
C SER A 721 -35.39 -15.87 -20.41
N ASP A 722 -34.35 -16.48 -20.97
CA ASP A 722 -34.07 -17.92 -20.90
C ASP A 722 -33.26 -18.34 -19.66
N LEU A 723 -32.74 -17.39 -18.88
CA LEU A 723 -31.86 -17.63 -17.72
C LEU A 723 -32.62 -17.70 -16.39
N ASP A 724 -33.82 -18.28 -16.38
CA ASP A 724 -34.55 -18.48 -15.14
C ASP A 724 -33.73 -19.33 -14.14
N GLY A 725 -33.75 -18.92 -12.87
CA GLY A 725 -32.94 -19.53 -11.80
C GLY A 725 -31.44 -19.14 -11.78
N TYR A 726 -30.97 -18.29 -12.69
CA TYR A 726 -29.60 -17.77 -12.63
C TYR A 726 -29.51 -16.59 -11.66
N SER A 727 -28.51 -16.62 -10.78
CA SER A 727 -28.15 -15.49 -9.94
C SER A 727 -27.37 -14.42 -10.72
N ALA A 728 -27.14 -13.26 -10.11
CA ALA A 728 -26.28 -12.23 -10.71
C ALA A 728 -24.85 -12.73 -10.93
N ALA A 729 -24.33 -13.53 -9.99
CA ALA A 729 -23.04 -14.18 -10.12
C ALA A 729 -23.01 -15.20 -11.26
N ASP A 730 -24.08 -15.97 -11.46
CA ASP A 730 -24.17 -16.93 -12.57
C ASP A 730 -24.21 -16.23 -13.92
N CYS A 731 -24.91 -15.10 -14.03
CA CYS A 731 -24.96 -14.31 -15.27
C CYS A 731 -23.57 -13.78 -15.64
N ALA A 732 -22.83 -13.24 -14.66
CA ALA A 732 -21.45 -12.80 -14.87
C ALA A 732 -20.49 -13.97 -15.18
N ALA A 733 -20.68 -15.11 -14.54
CA ALA A 733 -19.93 -16.33 -14.82
C ALA A 733 -20.21 -16.88 -16.22
N LEU A 734 -21.46 -16.80 -16.70
CA LEU A 734 -21.87 -17.23 -18.03
C LEU A 734 -21.15 -16.44 -19.12
N LEU A 735 -21.14 -15.11 -19.03
CA LEU A 735 -20.41 -14.25 -19.98
C LEU A 735 -18.91 -14.53 -19.94
N ARG A 736 -18.34 -14.70 -18.75
CA ARG A 736 -16.92 -15.05 -18.58
C ARG A 736 -16.58 -16.39 -19.21
N GLU A 737 -17.40 -17.42 -18.98
CA GLU A 737 -17.19 -18.73 -19.58
C GLU A 737 -17.42 -18.70 -21.10
N ALA A 738 -18.32 -17.86 -21.60
CA ALA A 738 -18.51 -17.66 -23.03
C ALA A 738 -17.28 -17.01 -23.68
N ALA A 739 -16.71 -15.98 -23.06
CA ALA A 739 -15.45 -15.37 -23.50
C ALA A 739 -14.29 -16.39 -23.46
N LEU A 740 -14.17 -17.17 -22.37
CA LEU A 740 -13.17 -18.24 -22.28
C LEU A 740 -13.38 -19.33 -23.34
N THR A 741 -14.64 -19.64 -23.67
CA THR A 741 -14.98 -20.61 -24.73
C THR A 741 -14.53 -20.09 -26.09
N ALA A 742 -14.81 -18.82 -26.40
CA ALA A 742 -14.36 -18.16 -27.62
C ALA A 742 -12.83 -18.20 -27.74
N MET A 743 -12.12 -17.83 -26.67
CA MET A 743 -10.65 -17.83 -26.63
C MET A 743 -10.05 -19.23 -26.77
N ARG A 744 -10.67 -20.26 -26.17
CA ARG A 744 -10.21 -21.66 -26.30
C ARG A 744 -10.42 -22.21 -27.71
N GLU A 745 -11.46 -21.76 -28.40
CA GLU A 745 -11.70 -22.11 -29.81
C GLU A 745 -10.67 -21.43 -30.72
N SER A 746 -10.46 -20.12 -30.53
CA SER A 746 -9.44 -19.35 -31.24
C SER A 746 -8.98 -18.17 -30.40
N LEU A 747 -7.66 -18.05 -30.22
CA LEU A 747 -7.04 -16.88 -29.59
C LEU A 747 -7.19 -15.59 -30.42
N ASP A 748 -7.53 -15.71 -31.71
CA ASP A 748 -7.82 -14.57 -32.59
C ASP A 748 -9.34 -14.24 -32.63
N ALA A 749 -10.17 -14.93 -31.85
CA ALA A 749 -11.59 -14.59 -31.75
C ALA A 749 -11.75 -13.20 -31.14
N GLY A 750 -12.30 -12.26 -31.92
CA GLY A 750 -12.52 -10.89 -31.47
C GLY A 750 -13.91 -10.59 -30.93
N GLU A 751 -14.83 -11.57 -30.99
CA GLU A 751 -16.22 -11.42 -30.53
C GLU A 751 -16.73 -12.73 -29.92
N VAL A 752 -17.60 -12.60 -28.92
CA VAL A 752 -18.36 -13.71 -28.34
C VAL A 752 -19.64 -13.90 -29.14
N THR A 753 -19.83 -15.11 -29.67
CA THR A 753 -21.01 -15.49 -30.48
C THR A 753 -22.09 -16.17 -29.66
N ALA A 754 -23.30 -16.28 -30.22
CA ALA A 754 -24.37 -17.06 -29.61
C ALA A 754 -24.00 -18.54 -29.37
N ALA A 755 -23.15 -19.12 -30.22
CA ALA A 755 -22.67 -20.49 -30.07
C ALA A 755 -21.75 -20.66 -28.84
N HIS A 756 -20.92 -19.65 -28.55
CA HIS A 756 -20.08 -19.62 -27.35
C HIS A 756 -20.93 -19.55 -26.08
N LEU A 757 -21.96 -18.69 -26.07
CA LEU A 757 -22.93 -18.59 -24.97
C LEU A 757 -23.70 -19.90 -24.76
N ALA A 758 -24.15 -20.56 -25.84
CA ALA A 758 -24.83 -21.84 -25.77
C ALA A 758 -23.93 -22.95 -25.18
N THR A 759 -22.64 -22.90 -25.46
CA THR A 759 -21.65 -23.83 -24.91
C THR A 759 -21.37 -23.53 -23.44
N ALA A 760 -21.16 -22.25 -23.09
CA ALA A 760 -20.96 -21.79 -21.73
C ALA A 760 -22.13 -22.14 -20.80
N ARG A 761 -23.38 -22.07 -21.29
CA ARG A 761 -24.59 -22.44 -20.56
C ARG A 761 -24.64 -23.92 -20.16
N ARG A 762 -23.84 -24.79 -20.79
CA ARG A 762 -23.73 -26.20 -20.37
C ARG A 762 -22.80 -26.36 -19.16
N ALA A 763 -21.81 -25.46 -19.03
CA ALA A 763 -20.82 -25.45 -17.97
C ALA A 763 -21.31 -24.66 -16.75
N VAL A 764 -21.90 -23.48 -16.96
CA VAL A 764 -22.48 -22.64 -15.91
C VAL A 764 -23.96 -22.98 -15.78
N ARG A 765 -24.36 -23.61 -14.68
CA ARG A 765 -25.77 -23.96 -14.40
C ARG A 765 -26.39 -22.95 -13.44
N ALA A 766 -27.72 -22.85 -13.49
CA ALA A 766 -28.51 -22.11 -12.51
C ALA A 766 -28.17 -22.56 -11.08
N SER A 767 -27.80 -21.62 -10.21
CA SER A 767 -27.43 -21.91 -8.82
C SER A 767 -28.55 -21.65 -7.81
N LEU A 768 -29.61 -20.93 -8.19
CA LEU A 768 -30.70 -20.60 -7.27
C LEU A 768 -31.58 -21.83 -7.00
N ASP A 769 -31.69 -22.22 -5.73
CA ASP A 769 -32.63 -23.24 -5.28
C ASP A 769 -34.01 -22.61 -5.00
N PRO A 770 -35.08 -23.00 -5.73
CA PRO A 770 -36.43 -22.47 -5.51
C PRO A 770 -36.94 -22.64 -4.08
N ALA A 771 -36.56 -23.72 -3.39
CA ALA A 771 -36.99 -23.95 -2.01
C ALA A 771 -36.34 -22.94 -1.05
N GLN A 772 -35.04 -22.68 -1.23
CA GLN A 772 -34.30 -21.69 -0.45
C GLN A 772 -34.83 -20.26 -0.69
N VAL A 773 -35.12 -19.92 -1.96
CA VAL A 773 -35.71 -18.62 -2.31
C VAL A 773 -37.07 -18.44 -1.63
N ALA A 774 -37.94 -19.44 -1.70
CA ALA A 774 -39.26 -19.39 -1.04
C ALA A 774 -39.15 -19.24 0.49
N GLU A 775 -38.15 -19.87 1.12
CA GLU A 775 -37.88 -19.72 2.55
C GLU A 775 -37.44 -18.30 2.91
N LEU A 776 -36.55 -17.69 2.12
CA LEU A 776 -36.10 -16.31 2.31
C LEU A 776 -37.24 -15.31 2.11
N GLU A 777 -38.09 -15.50 1.11
CA GLU A 777 -39.30 -14.69 0.93
C GLU A 777 -40.28 -14.84 2.09
N ALA A 778 -40.48 -16.07 2.58
CA ALA A 778 -41.31 -16.31 3.74
C ALA A 778 -40.72 -15.66 5.01
N TYR A 779 -39.40 -15.64 5.14
CA TYR A 779 -38.71 -14.91 6.20
C TYR A 779 -38.96 -13.40 6.10
N ALA A 780 -38.86 -12.84 4.89
CA ALA A 780 -39.12 -11.42 4.64
C ALA A 780 -40.57 -11.04 5.00
N ARG A 781 -41.56 -11.83 4.56
CA ARG A 781 -42.98 -11.62 4.89
C ARG A 781 -43.25 -11.65 6.40
N ARG A 782 -42.66 -12.62 7.12
CA ARG A 782 -42.80 -12.70 8.59
C ARG A 782 -42.24 -11.48 9.34
N ARG A 783 -41.31 -10.75 8.72
CA ARG A 783 -40.65 -9.57 9.30
C ARG A 783 -41.28 -8.24 8.86
N SER A 784 -42.04 -8.22 7.76
CA SER A 784 -42.82 -7.05 7.36
C SER A 784 -44.13 -6.92 8.14
N ASP A 785 -44.70 -8.06 8.58
CA ASP A 785 -46.02 -8.14 9.20
C ASP A 785 -46.00 -8.01 10.74
N GLY A 786 -44.83 -7.96 11.37
CA GLY A 786 -44.64 -7.84 12.81
C GLY A 786 -43.70 -6.71 13.17
#